data_AF-A0A559VB60-F1
#
_entry.id   AF-A0A559VB60-F1
#
_cell.length_a   1.000
_cell.length_b   1.000
_cell.length_c   1.000
_cell.angle_alpha   90.00
_cell.angle_beta   90.00
_cell.angle_gamma   90.00
#
_symmetry.space_group_name_H-M   'P 1'
#
loop_
_entity.id
_entity.type
_entity.pdbx_description
1 polymer ?
#
loop_
_entity_poly.entity_id
_entity_poly.type
_entity_poly.pdbx_seq_one_letter_code
_entity_poly.pdbx_strand_id
1 'polypeptide(L)'
;MRGVTAGSESVLQLLPMVFADPGEARARADHVLHTDPSPLHASVAHQVLGIWQRDFGDLKIALRHLRRARDLAARAESAEREADVLATLGVALVHAGRTRQGLASFEQGVARGSGHTRARVLYRRAYVWWVLGHHRESLEDVRRALPVLRHADDGIWTARALTLRATVHLAQGAVDRAVADFTAAERLWETTGQEHDKADAVESRGLAAFRSGDIPAALRLLDEAEERYGKLGTPTFMLSIRRCEVLMAAGLAPEALAEADTAIALLDRMGGQSTRKAELLLAAARAARSAGDPETAIARAAHAVRLFAGQRRTWWETHARLVLIEARTAAGRGSRRMVADAAAVAERLASFGSPAAPEASLLAGRIALALGRTDEAERHLAVAARSRHAGPPPARVTGWAAQALRARAAGSGRGVLEACRRGLAVLDDHRMTLGASELRARATAQGAELAALAQEASLVNGGPRRLLEWSERWRATVLSAPPARPPADPVLLGSLTAYREIAARAGEARREGRPVPALDREQRRLEREIRSRTHHMRGDGPGGGDRFDAGRLLDRLGEALLVELAVVDGQVHILLCGQGRVRRFPGGRLAEAVAEAEHVQAGLRRLAHPGGEARLPLVEAAGRRLQELLLGGAVPHLGSGPVVIVPPGALHRVPWALLPALRERVLSVSPSAGSWLRARETEPPPGGRHVLVRGPGLATGGAEVPELADRYGTAKVLEGEAAQVPQVLEDLDGAALAHLAAHGTFRADSPLFSALRMADGPLIVHDFERLARSPYRIILSSCDTARLASVGADELLGLVTALLPLGTAGVVASSAPVNDAAVVPLMLALHKGLDAGLSLAEALRDARAAQPGDPVHQATGWAFAAFGAA
;
A
#
# COMPACT_ATOMS: atom_id res chain seq x y z
N MET A 1 -0.61 -55.33 35.62
CA MET A 1 -1.42 -54.94 34.44
C MET A 1 -2.09 -53.54 34.51
N ARG A 2 -2.07 -52.79 35.63
CA ARG A 2 -2.64 -51.42 35.71
C ARG A 2 -1.66 -50.26 35.37
N GLY A 3 -0.36 -50.53 35.20
CA GLY A 3 0.65 -49.52 34.86
C GLY A 3 0.99 -49.36 33.36
N VAL A 4 0.60 -50.32 32.51
CA VAL A 4 0.95 -50.31 31.07
C VAL A 4 -0.04 -49.46 30.26
N THR A 5 -1.30 -49.34 30.70
CA THR A 5 -2.33 -48.55 30.02
C THR A 5 -2.15 -47.04 30.25
N ALA A 6 -1.81 -46.60 31.47
CA ALA A 6 -1.57 -45.19 31.78
C ALA A 6 -0.34 -44.61 31.03
N GLY A 7 0.74 -45.40 30.88
CA GLY A 7 1.90 -45.01 30.06
C GLY A 7 1.63 -45.04 28.56
N SER A 8 0.71 -45.90 28.09
CA SER A 8 0.34 -46.02 26.67
C SER A 8 -0.53 -44.85 26.19
N GLU A 9 -1.53 -44.45 26.98
CA GLU A 9 -2.32 -43.24 26.70
C GLU A 9 -1.44 -42.00 26.69
N SER A 10 -0.47 -41.91 27.62
CA SER A 10 0.47 -40.77 27.68
C SER A 10 1.28 -40.56 26.40
N VAL A 11 1.66 -41.61 25.66
CA VAL A 11 2.44 -41.46 24.42
C VAL A 11 1.55 -41.07 23.25
N LEU A 12 0.33 -41.58 23.16
CA LEU A 12 -0.64 -41.22 22.11
C LEU A 12 -1.04 -39.73 22.18
N GLN A 13 -1.09 -39.16 23.38
CA GLN A 13 -1.37 -37.74 23.61
C GLN A 13 -0.27 -36.80 23.08
N LEU A 14 0.90 -37.32 22.68
CA LEU A 14 1.94 -36.49 22.04
C LEU A 14 1.53 -36.00 20.64
N LEU A 15 0.61 -36.69 19.95
CA LEU A 15 0.15 -36.28 18.62
C LEU A 15 -0.62 -34.96 18.60
N PRO A 16 -1.69 -34.77 19.42
CA PRO A 16 -2.34 -33.46 19.53
C PRO A 16 -1.42 -32.40 20.17
N MET A 17 -0.43 -32.79 20.97
CA MET A 17 0.52 -31.86 21.58
C MET A 17 1.35 -31.09 20.53
N VAL A 18 1.59 -31.64 19.33
CA VAL A 18 2.37 -30.98 18.28
C VAL A 18 1.85 -29.58 17.91
N PHE A 19 0.54 -29.36 18.01
CA PHE A 19 -0.09 -28.06 17.72
C PHE A 19 -0.57 -27.32 18.98
N ALA A 20 -0.39 -27.91 20.16
CA ALA A 20 -0.58 -27.24 21.45
C ALA A 20 0.72 -26.59 21.94
N ASP A 21 1.79 -27.39 22.02
CA ASP A 21 3.14 -26.98 22.36
C ASP A 21 4.13 -27.75 21.45
N PRO A 22 4.49 -27.17 20.28
CA PRO A 22 5.39 -27.82 19.34
C PRO A 22 6.76 -28.16 19.93
N GLY A 23 7.27 -27.32 20.84
CA GLY A 23 8.60 -27.50 21.44
C GLY A 23 8.62 -28.67 22.40
N GLU A 24 7.64 -28.73 23.30
CA GLU A 24 7.51 -29.81 24.27
C GLU A 24 7.19 -31.16 23.59
N ALA A 25 6.30 -31.17 22.59
CA ALA A 25 5.97 -32.39 21.84
C ALA A 25 7.22 -33.04 21.22
N ARG A 26 8.11 -32.22 20.64
CA ARG A 26 9.38 -32.69 20.08
C ARG A 26 10.29 -33.28 21.15
N ALA A 27 10.51 -32.54 22.25
CA ALA A 27 11.40 -32.98 23.33
C ALA A 27 10.93 -34.30 23.97
N ARG A 28 9.63 -34.44 24.21
CA ARG A 28 9.05 -35.68 24.76
C ARG A 28 9.11 -36.84 23.77
N ALA A 29 8.87 -36.61 22.48
CA ALA A 29 9.01 -37.65 21.47
C ALA A 29 10.46 -38.13 21.32
N ASP A 30 11.44 -37.21 21.37
CA ASP A 30 12.86 -37.57 21.40
C ASP A 30 13.15 -38.41 22.65
N HIS A 31 12.69 -38.02 23.83
CA HIS A 31 12.88 -38.79 25.06
C HIS A 31 12.32 -40.23 24.95
N VAL A 32 11.10 -40.40 24.43
CA VAL A 32 10.50 -41.73 24.21
C VAL A 32 11.39 -42.62 23.34
N LEU A 33 12.07 -42.08 22.33
CA LEU A 33 12.96 -42.87 21.46
C LEU A 33 14.25 -43.30 22.16
N HIS A 34 14.64 -42.66 23.27
CA HIS A 34 15.82 -43.01 24.05
C HIS A 34 15.53 -44.07 25.14
N THR A 35 14.27 -44.45 25.36
CA THR A 35 13.86 -45.38 26.42
C THR A 35 13.47 -46.78 25.91
N ASP A 36 14.05 -47.23 24.79
CA ASP A 36 13.75 -48.51 24.10
C ASP A 36 12.23 -48.82 23.99
N PRO A 37 11.45 -47.98 23.27
CA PRO A 37 10.00 -48.07 23.26
C PRO A 37 9.47 -49.25 22.41
N SER A 38 8.26 -49.71 22.71
CA SER A 38 7.54 -50.68 21.87
C SER A 38 7.39 -50.17 20.43
N PRO A 39 7.22 -51.06 19.42
CA PRO A 39 7.01 -50.65 18.03
C PRO A 39 5.86 -49.63 17.86
N LEU A 40 4.79 -49.75 18.65
CA LEU A 40 3.68 -48.80 18.68
C LEU A 40 4.12 -47.42 19.17
N HIS A 41 4.77 -47.33 20.33
CA HIS A 41 5.22 -46.06 20.91
C HIS A 41 6.32 -45.41 20.07
N ALA A 42 7.25 -46.21 19.54
CA ALA A 42 8.28 -45.76 18.60
C ALA A 42 7.66 -45.18 17.32
N SER A 43 6.60 -45.82 16.81
CA SER A 43 5.84 -45.32 15.66
C SER A 43 5.20 -43.96 15.95
N VAL A 44 4.64 -43.77 17.16
CA VAL A 44 4.05 -42.49 17.58
C VAL A 44 5.09 -41.40 17.70
N ALA A 45 6.18 -41.66 18.42
CA ALA A 45 7.27 -40.69 18.60
C ALA A 45 7.89 -40.26 17.25
N HIS A 46 8.16 -41.21 16.35
CA HIS A 46 8.62 -40.86 15.00
C HIS A 46 7.56 -40.12 14.18
N GLN A 47 6.27 -40.40 14.33
CA GLN A 47 5.24 -39.61 13.65
C GLN A 47 5.19 -38.17 14.18
N VAL A 48 5.31 -37.97 15.50
CA VAL A 48 5.37 -36.65 16.14
C VAL A 48 6.54 -35.84 15.58
N LEU A 49 7.76 -36.41 15.59
CA LEU A 49 8.94 -35.78 14.99
C LEU A 49 8.76 -35.54 13.49
N GLY A 50 8.08 -36.46 12.80
CA GLY A 50 7.74 -36.34 11.39
C GLY A 50 6.79 -35.17 11.09
N ILE A 51 5.76 -34.96 11.91
CA ILE A 51 4.83 -33.82 11.80
C ILE A 51 5.57 -32.53 12.11
N TRP A 52 6.33 -32.50 13.21
CA TRP A 52 7.10 -31.33 13.61
C TRP A 52 8.07 -30.89 12.52
N GLN A 53 8.86 -31.83 11.97
CA GLN A 53 9.80 -31.52 10.88
C GLN A 53 9.08 -31.14 9.59
N ARG A 54 7.89 -31.70 9.32
CA ARG A 54 7.11 -31.34 8.13
C ARG A 54 6.66 -29.88 8.20
N ASP A 55 6.11 -29.45 9.33
CA ASP A 55 5.45 -28.15 9.45
C ASP A 55 6.40 -27.04 9.89
N PHE A 56 7.41 -27.37 10.70
CA PHE A 56 8.30 -26.39 11.36
C PHE A 56 9.79 -26.58 11.04
N GLY A 57 10.17 -27.64 10.33
CA GLY A 57 11.58 -28.01 10.13
C GLY A 57 11.92 -28.47 8.71
N ASP A 58 12.79 -29.47 8.61
CA ASP A 58 13.31 -29.99 7.33
C ASP A 58 12.48 -31.17 6.83
N LEU A 59 11.91 -31.00 5.63
CA LEU A 59 11.02 -31.97 5.02
C LEU A 59 11.69 -33.30 4.65
N LYS A 60 12.99 -33.33 4.37
CA LYS A 60 13.75 -34.58 4.15
C LYS A 60 13.85 -35.36 5.47
N ILE A 61 14.05 -34.67 6.59
CA ILE A 61 14.07 -35.28 7.92
C ILE A 61 12.67 -35.82 8.26
N ALA A 62 11.61 -35.04 7.98
CA ALA A 62 10.24 -35.48 8.14
C ALA A 62 9.96 -36.80 7.40
N LEU A 63 10.35 -36.91 6.13
CA LEU A 63 10.16 -38.13 5.34
C LEU A 63 10.91 -39.34 5.91
N ARG A 64 12.10 -39.14 6.50
CA ARG A 64 12.85 -40.24 7.16
C ARG A 64 12.07 -40.75 8.38
N HIS A 65 11.65 -39.85 9.27
CA HIS A 65 10.88 -40.22 10.45
C HIS A 65 9.54 -40.86 10.09
N LEU A 66 8.80 -40.32 9.11
CA LEU A 66 7.49 -40.85 8.74
C LEU A 66 7.57 -42.22 8.05
N ARG A 67 8.63 -42.51 7.29
CA ARG A 67 8.88 -43.87 6.78
C ARG A 67 9.18 -44.83 7.91
N ARG A 68 10.00 -44.43 8.88
CA ARG A 68 10.30 -45.25 10.06
C ARG A 68 9.05 -45.51 10.90
N ALA A 69 8.22 -44.48 11.10
CA ALA A 69 6.94 -44.60 11.80
C ALA A 69 6.00 -45.59 11.11
N ARG A 70 5.96 -45.61 9.77
CA ARG A 70 5.15 -46.54 8.99
C ARG A 70 5.65 -47.97 9.17
N ASP A 71 6.96 -48.19 9.05
CA ASP A 71 7.55 -49.53 9.19
C ASP A 71 7.31 -50.10 10.59
N LEU A 72 7.37 -49.25 11.61
CA LEU A 72 7.08 -49.63 13.00
C LEU A 72 5.59 -49.83 13.25
N ALA A 73 4.71 -49.06 12.60
CA ALA A 73 3.27 -49.27 12.66
C ALA A 73 2.89 -50.65 12.09
N ALA A 74 3.52 -51.05 10.98
CA ALA A 74 3.32 -52.37 10.38
C ALA A 74 3.78 -53.50 11.31
N ARG A 75 4.91 -53.32 12.02
CA ARG A 75 5.38 -54.28 13.03
C ARG A 75 4.53 -54.32 14.30
N ALA A 76 3.74 -53.28 14.55
CA ALA A 76 2.80 -53.22 15.66
C ALA A 76 1.46 -53.88 15.32
N GLU A 77 1.27 -54.37 14.08
CA GLU A 77 0.08 -55.08 13.60
C GLU A 77 -1.25 -54.33 13.83
N SER A 78 -1.20 -52.99 13.79
CA SER A 78 -2.36 -52.12 14.00
C SER A 78 -2.76 -51.42 12.71
N ALA A 79 -3.86 -51.88 12.09
CA ALA A 79 -4.40 -51.29 10.86
C ALA A 79 -4.76 -49.80 11.03
N GLU A 80 -5.28 -49.42 12.20
CA GLU A 80 -5.60 -48.02 12.54
C GLU A 80 -4.33 -47.16 12.64
N ARG A 81 -3.27 -47.69 13.26
CA ARG A 81 -1.98 -47.00 13.35
C ARG A 81 -1.33 -46.82 11.98
N GLU A 82 -1.32 -47.88 11.17
CA GLU A 82 -0.82 -47.82 9.80
C GLU A 82 -1.56 -46.76 8.99
N ALA A 83 -2.90 -46.73 9.07
CA ALA A 83 -3.73 -45.76 8.37
C ALA A 83 -3.40 -44.31 8.74
N ASP A 84 -3.26 -44.01 10.03
CA ASP A 84 -2.93 -42.66 10.52
C ASP A 84 -1.52 -42.22 10.08
N VAL A 85 -0.52 -43.12 10.13
CA VAL A 85 0.84 -42.80 9.69
C VAL A 85 0.93 -42.66 8.18
N LEU A 86 0.27 -43.52 7.41
CA LEU A 86 0.20 -43.42 5.95
C LEU A 86 -0.40 -42.09 5.51
N ALA A 87 -1.45 -41.62 6.19
CA ALA A 87 -2.03 -40.31 5.93
C ALA A 87 -1.04 -39.16 6.20
N THR A 88 -0.32 -39.21 7.32
CA THR A 88 0.70 -38.20 7.64
C THR A 88 1.89 -38.21 6.67
N LEU A 89 2.37 -39.40 6.29
CA LEU A 89 3.40 -39.59 5.26
C LEU A 89 2.92 -39.07 3.90
N GLY A 90 1.64 -39.31 3.56
CA GLY A 90 0.99 -38.81 2.35
C GLY A 90 1.10 -37.29 2.23
N VAL A 91 0.76 -36.55 3.29
CA VAL A 91 0.91 -35.08 3.34
C VAL A 91 2.36 -34.67 3.10
N ALA A 92 3.33 -35.27 3.81
CA ALA A 92 4.74 -34.92 3.69
C ALA A 92 5.30 -35.21 2.28
N LEU A 93 4.88 -36.31 1.64
CA LEU A 93 5.24 -36.63 0.26
C LEU A 93 4.71 -35.58 -0.72
N VAL A 94 3.47 -35.12 -0.56
CA VAL A 94 2.91 -34.04 -1.39
C VAL A 94 3.65 -32.73 -1.17
N HIS A 95 3.92 -32.34 0.09
CA HIS A 95 4.69 -31.13 0.39
C HIS A 95 6.10 -31.17 -0.26
N ALA A 96 6.67 -32.37 -0.42
CA ALA A 96 7.97 -32.61 -1.05
C ALA A 96 7.91 -32.65 -2.58
N GLY A 97 6.72 -32.42 -3.18
CA GLY A 97 6.48 -32.51 -4.61
C GLY A 97 6.34 -33.93 -5.16
N ARG A 98 6.26 -34.94 -4.30
CA ARG A 98 6.08 -36.36 -4.67
C ARG A 98 4.60 -36.74 -4.71
N THR A 99 3.81 -35.97 -5.47
CA THR A 99 2.34 -36.01 -5.47
C THR A 99 1.76 -37.40 -5.68
N ARG A 100 2.26 -38.16 -6.68
CA ARG A 100 1.78 -39.52 -6.96
C ARG A 100 1.96 -40.47 -5.77
N GLN A 101 3.12 -40.44 -5.12
CA GLN A 101 3.41 -41.30 -3.97
C GLN A 101 2.55 -40.89 -2.76
N GLY A 102 2.33 -39.59 -2.58
CA GLY A 102 1.46 -39.08 -1.53
C GLY A 102 0.01 -39.54 -1.68
N LEU A 103 -0.56 -39.43 -2.88
CA LEU A 103 -1.93 -39.87 -3.17
C LEU A 103 -2.09 -41.39 -2.99
N ALA A 104 -1.13 -42.19 -3.46
CA ALA A 104 -1.13 -43.64 -3.23
C ALA A 104 -1.09 -43.99 -1.73
N SER A 105 -0.36 -43.22 -0.92
CA SER A 105 -0.34 -43.41 0.54
C SER A 105 -1.71 -43.14 1.18
N PHE A 106 -2.47 -42.15 0.68
CA PHE A 106 -3.83 -41.91 1.15
C PHE A 106 -4.81 -42.99 0.74
N GLU A 107 -4.72 -43.52 -0.48
CA GLU A 107 -5.58 -44.64 -0.92
C GLU A 107 -5.39 -45.85 -0.01
N GLN A 108 -4.15 -46.20 0.31
CA GLN A 108 -3.82 -47.25 1.27
C GLN A 108 -4.34 -46.92 2.67
N GLY A 109 -4.15 -45.68 3.15
CA GLY A 109 -4.63 -45.26 4.46
C GLY A 109 -6.15 -45.32 4.60
N VAL A 110 -6.91 -44.92 3.57
CA VAL A 110 -8.38 -45.00 3.57
C VAL A 110 -8.87 -46.44 3.58
N ALA A 111 -8.19 -47.33 2.84
CA ALA A 111 -8.52 -48.76 2.81
C ALA A 111 -8.25 -49.45 4.15
N ARG A 112 -7.19 -49.05 4.86
CA ARG A 112 -6.77 -49.66 6.14
C ARG A 112 -7.54 -49.14 7.35
N GLY A 113 -7.84 -47.84 7.42
CA GLY A 113 -8.50 -47.25 8.59
C GLY A 113 -10.00 -47.51 8.61
N SER A 114 -10.61 -47.53 9.79
CA SER A 114 -12.07 -47.65 9.99
C SER A 114 -12.65 -46.47 10.79
N GLY A 115 -13.98 -46.35 10.81
CA GLY A 115 -14.73 -45.37 11.60
C GLY A 115 -14.07 -43.99 11.75
N HIS A 116 -13.67 -43.69 12.97
CA HIS A 116 -13.06 -42.43 13.38
C HIS A 116 -11.70 -42.14 12.68
N THR A 117 -10.79 -43.11 12.62
CA THR A 117 -9.49 -42.93 11.94
C THR A 117 -9.67 -42.69 10.46
N ARG A 118 -10.59 -43.41 9.80
CA ARG A 118 -10.89 -43.17 8.38
C ARG A 118 -11.35 -41.73 8.15
N ALA A 119 -12.16 -41.16 9.04
CA ALA A 119 -12.55 -39.75 8.96
C ALA A 119 -11.35 -38.80 9.07
N ARG A 120 -10.38 -39.08 9.97
CA ARG A 120 -9.12 -38.33 10.07
C ARG A 120 -8.25 -38.45 8.82
N VAL A 121 -8.19 -39.64 8.21
CA VAL A 121 -7.49 -39.83 6.92
C VAL A 121 -8.17 -39.04 5.80
N LEU A 122 -9.50 -39.08 5.71
CA LEU A 122 -10.27 -38.32 4.73
C LEU A 122 -10.04 -36.81 4.89
N TYR A 123 -10.04 -36.28 6.11
CA TYR A 123 -9.69 -34.88 6.35
C TYR A 123 -8.28 -34.53 5.81
N ARG A 124 -7.26 -35.34 6.13
CA ARG A 124 -5.89 -35.06 5.65
C ARG A 124 -5.77 -35.16 4.13
N ARG A 125 -6.53 -36.07 3.51
CA ARG A 125 -6.62 -36.17 2.04
C ARG A 125 -7.33 -34.96 1.46
N ALA A 126 -8.40 -34.47 2.10
CA ALA A 126 -9.07 -33.24 1.72
C ALA A 126 -8.13 -32.03 1.76
N TYR A 127 -7.29 -31.93 2.79
CA TYR A 127 -6.25 -30.90 2.89
C TYR A 127 -5.27 -31.00 1.72
N VAL A 128 -4.85 -32.22 1.35
CA VAL A 128 -3.98 -32.42 0.18
C VAL A 128 -4.69 -32.07 -1.12
N TRP A 129 -5.98 -32.38 -1.28
CA TRP A 129 -6.76 -31.92 -2.43
C TRP A 129 -6.79 -30.40 -2.53
N TRP A 130 -6.96 -29.70 -1.40
CA TRP A 130 -6.85 -28.25 -1.33
C TRP A 130 -5.48 -27.75 -1.78
N VAL A 131 -4.38 -28.30 -1.24
CA VAL A 131 -3.01 -27.94 -1.65
C VAL A 131 -2.86 -28.13 -3.17
N LEU A 132 -3.38 -29.21 -3.73
CA LEU A 132 -3.27 -29.48 -5.17
C LEU A 132 -4.19 -28.61 -6.05
N GLY A 133 -5.16 -27.90 -5.47
CA GLY A 133 -6.16 -27.08 -6.17
C GLY A 133 -7.42 -27.85 -6.60
N HIS A 134 -7.65 -29.05 -6.06
CA HIS A 134 -8.81 -29.91 -6.32
C HIS A 134 -9.93 -29.62 -5.31
N HIS A 135 -10.58 -28.46 -5.45
CA HIS A 135 -11.55 -27.96 -4.47
C HIS A 135 -12.79 -28.85 -4.30
N ARG A 136 -13.26 -29.47 -5.39
CA ARG A 136 -14.46 -30.33 -5.35
C ARG A 136 -14.21 -31.60 -4.53
N GLU A 137 -13.11 -32.29 -4.83
CA GLU A 137 -12.66 -33.50 -4.15
C GLU A 137 -12.37 -33.22 -2.66
N SER A 138 -11.79 -32.05 -2.35
CA SER A 138 -11.59 -31.59 -0.97
C SER A 138 -12.90 -31.48 -0.20
N LEU A 139 -13.91 -30.80 -0.76
CA LEU A 139 -15.22 -30.65 -0.12
C LEU A 139 -15.95 -31.99 0.05
N GLU A 140 -15.79 -32.93 -0.87
CA GLU A 140 -16.39 -34.26 -0.78
C GLU A 140 -15.82 -35.06 0.39
N ASP A 141 -14.49 -35.07 0.54
CA ASP A 141 -13.83 -35.76 1.65
C ASP A 141 -14.19 -35.13 3.01
N VAL A 142 -14.25 -33.79 3.10
CA VAL A 142 -14.70 -33.10 4.33
C VAL A 142 -16.16 -33.42 4.66
N ARG A 143 -17.04 -33.45 3.65
CA ARG A 143 -18.47 -33.78 3.82
C ARG A 143 -18.64 -35.18 4.41
N ARG A 144 -17.80 -36.13 4.03
CA ARG A 144 -17.82 -37.51 4.54
C ARG A 144 -17.22 -37.62 5.94
N ALA A 145 -16.19 -36.82 6.26
CA ALA A 145 -15.51 -36.87 7.55
C ALA A 145 -16.32 -36.22 8.69
N LEU A 146 -16.93 -35.05 8.44
CA LEU A 146 -17.56 -34.22 9.49
C LEU A 146 -18.62 -34.94 10.35
N PRO A 147 -19.59 -35.70 9.79
CA PRO A 147 -20.59 -36.38 10.60
C PRO A 147 -19.97 -37.41 11.56
N VAL A 148 -18.94 -38.13 11.10
CA VAL A 148 -18.24 -39.14 11.91
C VAL A 148 -17.44 -38.49 13.03
N LEU A 149 -16.74 -37.39 12.74
CA LEU A 149 -15.97 -36.64 13.74
C LEU A 149 -16.87 -36.05 14.83
N ARG A 150 -18.04 -35.50 14.45
CA ARG A 150 -19.04 -35.00 15.41
C ARG A 150 -19.65 -36.10 16.25
N HIS A 151 -19.97 -37.24 15.66
CA HIS A 151 -20.53 -38.37 16.40
C HIS A 151 -19.53 -38.95 17.41
N ALA A 152 -18.23 -38.87 17.10
CA ALA A 152 -17.14 -39.26 18.00
C ALA A 152 -16.78 -38.19 19.04
N ASP A 153 -17.47 -37.06 19.08
CA ASP A 153 -17.19 -35.89 19.94
C ASP A 153 -15.74 -35.38 19.83
N ASP A 154 -15.15 -35.48 18.63
CA ASP A 154 -13.79 -35.02 18.40
C ASP A 154 -13.78 -33.54 18.00
N GLY A 155 -13.72 -32.67 19.01
CA GLY A 155 -13.71 -31.21 18.84
C GLY A 155 -12.54 -30.71 18.01
N ILE A 156 -11.33 -31.26 18.19
CA ILE A 156 -10.12 -30.82 17.48
C ILE A 156 -10.25 -31.10 15.98
N TRP A 157 -10.56 -32.34 15.60
CA TRP A 157 -10.65 -32.69 14.18
C TRP A 157 -11.90 -32.12 13.51
N THR A 158 -13.00 -31.93 14.26
CA THR A 158 -14.17 -31.21 13.76
C THR A 158 -13.83 -29.76 13.43
N ALA A 159 -13.12 -29.07 14.32
CA ALA A 159 -12.69 -27.69 14.09
C ALA A 159 -11.76 -27.58 12.87
N ARG A 160 -10.75 -28.46 12.76
CA ARG A 160 -9.87 -28.53 11.57
C ARG A 160 -10.65 -28.73 10.27
N ALA A 161 -11.61 -29.65 10.26
CA ALA A 161 -12.42 -29.93 9.08
C ALA A 161 -13.30 -28.73 8.67
N LEU A 162 -13.85 -27.99 9.65
CA LEU A 162 -14.58 -26.75 9.40
C LEU A 162 -13.67 -25.65 8.84
N THR A 163 -12.49 -25.43 9.43
CA THR A 163 -11.49 -24.45 8.93
C THR A 163 -11.09 -24.74 7.48
N LEU A 164 -10.83 -26.01 7.15
CA LEU A 164 -10.50 -26.41 5.79
C LEU A 164 -11.67 -26.15 4.83
N ARG A 165 -12.91 -26.52 5.22
CA ARG A 165 -14.10 -26.29 4.39
C ARG A 165 -14.31 -24.80 4.13
N ALA A 166 -14.16 -23.98 5.16
CA ALA A 166 -14.23 -22.53 5.08
C ALA A 166 -13.18 -21.97 4.11
N THR A 167 -11.94 -22.45 4.19
CA THR A 167 -10.84 -22.05 3.29
C THR A 167 -11.17 -22.38 1.83
N VAL A 168 -11.71 -23.56 1.57
CA VAL A 168 -12.13 -23.96 0.21
C VAL A 168 -13.31 -23.11 -0.27
N HIS A 169 -14.28 -22.79 0.60
CA HIS A 169 -15.38 -21.88 0.29
C HIS A 169 -14.90 -20.47 -0.06
N LEU A 170 -13.92 -19.92 0.68
CA LEU A 170 -13.30 -18.63 0.33
C LEU A 170 -12.64 -18.66 -1.04
N ALA A 171 -11.92 -19.75 -1.37
CA ALA A 171 -11.27 -19.89 -2.67
C ALA A 171 -12.28 -19.96 -3.84
N GLN A 172 -13.51 -20.39 -3.56
CA GLN A 172 -14.64 -20.41 -4.50
C GLN A 172 -15.50 -19.13 -4.47
N GLY A 173 -15.16 -18.15 -3.62
CA GLY A 173 -15.91 -16.90 -3.46
C GLY A 173 -17.17 -16.99 -2.60
N ALA A 174 -17.40 -18.10 -1.91
CA ALA A 174 -18.54 -18.28 -1.01
C ALA A 174 -18.25 -17.74 0.41
N VAL A 175 -18.12 -16.41 0.52
CA VAL A 175 -17.67 -15.71 1.74
C VAL A 175 -18.56 -16.00 2.95
N ASP A 176 -19.88 -15.89 2.82
CA ASP A 176 -20.81 -16.09 3.96
C ASP A 176 -20.71 -17.51 4.55
N ARG A 177 -20.60 -18.52 3.69
CA ARG A 177 -20.43 -19.92 4.11
C ARG A 177 -19.11 -20.11 4.83
N ALA A 178 -18.05 -19.49 4.35
CA ALA A 178 -16.75 -19.57 4.99
C ALA A 178 -16.76 -18.90 6.37
N VAL A 179 -17.34 -17.71 6.50
CA VAL A 179 -17.46 -17.00 7.77
C VAL A 179 -18.22 -17.85 8.79
N ALA A 180 -19.35 -18.45 8.40
CA ALA A 180 -20.11 -19.33 9.28
C ALA A 180 -19.29 -20.54 9.78
N ASP A 181 -18.53 -21.17 8.90
CA ASP A 181 -17.66 -22.31 9.25
C ASP A 181 -16.48 -21.89 10.14
N PHE A 182 -15.83 -20.74 9.88
CA PHE A 182 -14.77 -20.23 10.74
C PHE A 182 -15.28 -19.90 12.14
N THR A 183 -16.42 -19.21 12.26
CA THR A 183 -17.03 -18.92 13.56
C THR A 183 -17.40 -20.20 14.31
N ALA A 184 -17.86 -21.23 13.61
CA ALA A 184 -18.13 -22.53 14.22
C ALA A 184 -16.83 -23.24 14.69
N ALA A 185 -15.75 -23.16 13.91
CA ALA A 185 -14.44 -23.70 14.29
C ALA A 185 -13.84 -22.97 15.49
N GLU A 186 -13.95 -21.64 15.57
CA GLU A 186 -13.43 -20.84 16.68
C GLU A 186 -14.03 -21.22 18.03
N ARG A 187 -15.36 -21.41 18.09
CA ARG A 187 -16.02 -21.87 19.33
C ARG A 187 -15.49 -23.22 19.81
N LEU A 188 -15.09 -24.10 18.89
CA LEU A 188 -14.44 -25.36 19.23
C LEU A 188 -12.99 -25.15 19.65
N TRP A 189 -12.28 -24.20 19.05
CA TRP A 189 -10.90 -23.89 19.43
C TRP A 189 -10.78 -23.31 20.83
N GLU A 190 -11.73 -22.50 21.26
CA GLU A 190 -11.81 -21.94 22.63
C GLU A 190 -11.80 -23.02 23.72
N THR A 191 -12.31 -24.22 23.43
CA THR A 191 -12.36 -25.33 24.38
C THR A 191 -11.11 -26.23 24.35
N THR A 192 -10.07 -25.85 23.60
CA THR A 192 -8.85 -26.68 23.42
C THR A 192 -7.58 -25.92 23.76
N GLY A 193 -6.48 -26.63 24.02
CA GLY A 193 -5.13 -26.06 24.15
C GLY A 193 -4.36 -25.94 22.84
N GLN A 194 -5.00 -26.04 21.67
CA GLN A 194 -4.33 -26.07 20.37
C GLN A 194 -3.92 -24.64 19.92
N GLU A 195 -2.90 -24.06 20.55
CA GLU A 195 -2.48 -22.67 20.33
C GLU A 195 -2.06 -22.37 18.88
N HIS A 196 -1.45 -23.33 18.19
CA HIS A 196 -1.10 -23.16 16.78
C HIS A 196 -2.35 -23.12 15.88
N ASP A 197 -3.32 -24.01 16.10
CA ASP A 197 -4.58 -23.98 15.33
C ASP A 197 -5.40 -22.71 15.63
N LYS A 198 -5.32 -22.17 16.86
CA LYS A 198 -5.92 -20.87 17.20
C LYS A 198 -5.27 -19.72 16.43
N ALA A 199 -3.94 -19.73 16.24
CA ALA A 199 -3.26 -18.74 15.42
C ALA A 199 -3.70 -18.82 13.93
N ASP A 200 -3.83 -20.03 13.38
CA ASP A 200 -4.34 -20.28 12.03
C ASP A 200 -5.81 -19.81 11.85
N ALA A 201 -6.63 -19.94 12.89
CA ALA A 201 -8.00 -19.41 12.88
C ALA A 201 -8.03 -17.87 12.78
N VAL A 202 -7.14 -17.17 13.49
CA VAL A 202 -7.00 -15.71 13.38
C VAL A 202 -6.51 -15.32 11.98
N GLU A 203 -5.50 -16.01 11.44
CA GLU A 203 -5.03 -15.81 10.06
C GLU A 203 -6.18 -15.95 9.05
N SER A 204 -6.98 -17.01 9.22
CA SER A 204 -8.13 -17.33 8.36
C SER A 204 -9.22 -16.24 8.41
N ARG A 205 -9.44 -15.61 9.57
CA ARG A 205 -10.32 -14.45 9.69
C ARG A 205 -9.76 -13.22 9.00
N GLY A 206 -8.44 -13.01 9.06
CA GLY A 206 -7.78 -11.95 8.30
C GLY A 206 -8.04 -12.11 6.80
N LEU A 207 -7.96 -13.34 6.29
CA LEU A 207 -8.32 -13.63 4.90
C LEU A 207 -9.80 -13.38 4.61
N ALA A 208 -10.71 -13.79 5.50
CA ALA A 208 -12.16 -13.54 5.32
C ALA A 208 -12.49 -12.04 5.31
N ALA A 209 -11.87 -11.26 6.21
CA ALA A 209 -12.00 -9.80 6.24
C ALA A 209 -11.52 -9.18 4.92
N PHE A 210 -10.36 -9.63 4.42
CA PHE A 210 -9.84 -9.18 3.13
C PHE A 210 -10.80 -9.48 1.98
N ARG A 211 -11.36 -10.71 1.91
CA ARG A 211 -12.33 -11.09 0.87
C ARG A 211 -13.64 -10.32 0.95
N SER A 212 -13.97 -9.79 2.13
CA SER A 212 -15.13 -8.90 2.35
C SER A 212 -14.83 -7.43 2.03
N GLY A 213 -13.59 -7.10 1.66
CA GLY A 213 -13.15 -5.74 1.33
C GLY A 213 -12.63 -4.93 2.51
N ASP A 214 -12.57 -5.51 3.71
CA ASP A 214 -12.10 -4.85 4.93
C ASP A 214 -10.59 -5.05 5.12
N ILE A 215 -9.82 -4.28 4.35
CA ILE A 215 -8.35 -4.30 4.37
C ILE A 215 -7.80 -3.94 5.77
N PRO A 216 -8.30 -2.91 6.47
CA PRO A 216 -7.78 -2.56 7.80
C PRO A 216 -7.95 -3.69 8.82
N ALA A 217 -9.13 -4.34 8.87
CA ALA A 217 -9.32 -5.49 9.75
C ALA A 217 -8.47 -6.69 9.34
N ALA A 218 -8.26 -6.92 8.04
CA ALA A 218 -7.39 -7.98 7.55
C ALA A 218 -5.95 -7.78 8.04
N LEU A 219 -5.36 -6.59 7.86
CA LEU A 219 -4.01 -6.29 8.33
C LEU A 219 -3.86 -6.51 9.84
N ARG A 220 -4.83 -6.02 10.64
CA ARG A 220 -4.83 -6.20 12.09
C ARG A 220 -4.86 -7.67 12.51
N LEU A 221 -5.70 -8.48 11.87
CA LEU A 221 -5.81 -9.90 12.17
C LEU A 221 -4.57 -10.68 11.74
N LEU A 222 -3.92 -10.31 10.64
CA LEU A 222 -2.66 -10.93 10.22
C LEU A 222 -1.51 -10.57 11.18
N ASP A 223 -1.46 -9.32 11.69
CA ASP A 223 -0.50 -8.92 12.72
C ASP A 223 -0.72 -9.67 14.04
N GLU A 224 -1.98 -9.86 14.44
CA GLU A 224 -2.34 -10.68 15.62
C GLU A 224 -1.93 -12.14 15.44
N ALA A 225 -2.15 -12.72 14.26
CA ALA A 225 -1.72 -14.09 13.96
C ALA A 225 -0.19 -14.22 14.00
N GLU A 226 0.54 -13.23 13.49
CA GLU A 226 2.01 -13.20 13.55
C GLU A 226 2.52 -13.21 15.00
N GLU A 227 1.93 -12.40 15.88
CA GLU A 227 2.29 -12.38 17.30
C GLU A 227 2.07 -13.74 17.96
N ARG A 228 0.94 -14.40 17.68
CA ARG A 228 0.61 -15.73 18.21
C ARG A 228 1.60 -16.79 17.71
N TYR A 229 1.92 -16.80 16.42
CA TYR A 229 2.96 -17.71 15.89
C TYR A 229 4.35 -17.42 16.45
N GLY A 230 4.67 -16.14 16.68
CA GLY A 230 5.93 -15.71 17.29
C GLY A 230 6.14 -16.28 18.68
N LYS A 231 5.09 -16.31 19.52
CA LYS A 231 5.12 -16.94 20.86
C LYS A 231 5.41 -18.45 20.81
N LEU A 232 5.04 -19.11 19.71
CA LEU A 232 5.28 -20.54 19.49
C LEU A 232 6.62 -20.83 18.80
N GLY A 233 7.31 -19.81 18.28
CA GLY A 233 8.56 -19.97 17.53
C GLY A 233 8.40 -20.71 16.21
N THR A 234 7.20 -20.70 15.61
CA THR A 234 6.89 -21.45 14.38
C THR A 234 6.98 -20.59 13.13
N PRO A 235 7.41 -21.13 11.97
CA PRO A 235 7.48 -20.40 10.71
C PRO A 235 6.09 -20.01 10.16
N THR A 236 6.01 -18.85 9.50
CA THR A 236 4.77 -18.18 9.11
C THR A 236 4.55 -18.11 7.59
N PHE A 237 4.99 -19.11 6.82
CA PHE A 237 4.98 -19.03 5.34
C PHE A 237 3.59 -18.81 4.72
N MET A 238 2.53 -19.39 5.31
CA MET A 238 1.16 -19.16 4.83
C MET A 238 0.69 -17.76 5.13
N LEU A 239 0.90 -17.30 6.36
CA LEU A 239 0.66 -15.92 6.77
C LEU A 239 1.35 -14.93 5.83
N SER A 240 2.63 -15.13 5.48
CA SER A 240 3.35 -14.28 4.53
C SER A 240 2.67 -14.24 3.16
N ILE A 241 2.23 -15.39 2.61
CA ILE A 241 1.49 -15.44 1.35
C ILE A 241 0.20 -14.61 1.43
N ARG A 242 -0.57 -14.75 2.53
CA ARG A 242 -1.81 -13.99 2.74
C ARG A 242 -1.55 -12.50 2.90
N ARG A 243 -0.53 -12.14 3.68
CA ARG A 243 -0.08 -10.77 3.90
C ARG A 243 0.32 -10.11 2.59
N CYS A 244 1.03 -10.79 1.70
CA CYS A 244 1.33 -10.28 0.37
C CYS A 244 0.07 -9.91 -0.43
N GLU A 245 -0.98 -10.76 -0.39
CA GLU A 245 -2.25 -10.44 -1.07
C GLU A 245 -2.92 -9.17 -0.51
N VAL A 246 -2.96 -9.03 0.81
CA VAL A 246 -3.57 -7.86 1.48
C VAL A 246 -2.76 -6.60 1.22
N LEU A 247 -1.43 -6.67 1.33
CA LEU A 247 -0.52 -5.55 1.07
C LEU A 247 -0.66 -5.03 -0.37
N MET A 248 -0.71 -5.92 -1.37
CA MET A 248 -0.93 -5.50 -2.76
C MET A 248 -2.28 -4.80 -2.95
N ALA A 249 -3.35 -5.31 -2.33
CA ALA A 249 -4.66 -4.68 -2.40
C ALA A 249 -4.69 -3.30 -1.72
N ALA A 250 -3.88 -3.11 -0.68
CA ALA A 250 -3.66 -1.83 0.00
C ALA A 250 -2.71 -0.89 -0.78
N GLY A 251 -2.20 -1.28 -1.96
CA GLY A 251 -1.24 -0.52 -2.76
C GLY A 251 0.21 -0.57 -2.25
N LEU A 252 0.51 -1.49 -1.33
CA LEU A 252 1.84 -1.71 -0.72
C LEU A 252 2.60 -2.84 -1.44
N ALA A 253 2.68 -2.77 -2.76
CA ALA A 253 3.32 -3.81 -3.59
C ALA A 253 4.82 -4.02 -3.31
N PRO A 254 5.64 -2.97 -3.09
CA PRO A 254 7.04 -3.15 -2.70
C PRO A 254 7.19 -3.88 -1.35
N GLU A 255 6.35 -3.53 -0.36
CA GLU A 255 6.34 -4.20 0.94
C GLU A 255 5.93 -5.67 0.81
N ALA A 256 4.96 -5.99 -0.05
CA ALA A 256 4.57 -7.38 -0.36
C ALA A 256 5.72 -8.17 -1.00
N LEU A 257 6.53 -7.55 -1.86
CA LEU A 257 7.68 -8.21 -2.49
C LEU A 257 8.75 -8.53 -1.44
N ALA A 258 9.07 -7.57 -0.57
CA ALA A 258 10.03 -7.76 0.51
C ALA A 258 9.61 -8.85 1.50
N GLU A 259 8.32 -8.91 1.84
CA GLU A 259 7.72 -9.97 2.66
C GLU A 259 7.94 -11.35 2.01
N ALA A 260 7.59 -11.48 0.72
CA ALA A 260 7.74 -12.73 -0.01
C ALA A 260 9.21 -13.17 -0.12
N ASP A 261 10.13 -12.25 -0.41
CA ASP A 261 11.56 -12.55 -0.53
C ASP A 261 12.17 -12.97 0.82
N THR A 262 11.75 -12.35 1.92
CA THR A 262 12.16 -12.73 3.28
C THR A 262 11.70 -14.15 3.61
N ALA A 263 10.44 -14.46 3.32
CA ALA A 263 9.88 -15.79 3.52
C ALA A 263 10.56 -16.86 2.64
N ILE A 264 10.89 -16.54 1.39
CA ILE A 264 11.64 -17.44 0.49
C ILE A 264 13.05 -17.72 1.06
N ALA A 265 13.75 -16.68 1.51
CA ALA A 265 15.10 -16.82 2.08
C ALA A 265 15.09 -17.67 3.35
N LEU A 266 14.09 -17.51 4.22
CA LEU A 266 13.92 -18.34 5.40
C LEU A 266 13.63 -19.80 5.02
N LEU A 267 12.71 -20.02 4.06
CA LEU A 267 12.34 -21.36 3.59
C LEU A 267 13.54 -22.12 3.01
N ASP A 268 14.39 -21.42 2.24
CA ASP A 268 15.58 -22.02 1.62
C ASP A 268 16.65 -22.41 2.66
N ARG A 269 16.75 -21.70 3.80
CA ARG A 269 17.66 -22.07 4.90
C ARG A 269 17.21 -23.32 5.67
N MET A 270 15.90 -23.55 5.80
CA MET A 270 15.34 -24.62 6.63
C MET A 270 15.22 -25.99 5.92
N GLY A 271 15.76 -26.14 4.70
CA GLY A 271 15.62 -27.36 3.90
C GLY A 271 14.32 -27.46 3.11
N GLY A 272 13.43 -26.47 3.27
CA GLY A 272 12.32 -26.10 2.39
C GLY A 272 11.11 -27.05 2.31
N GLN A 273 9.97 -26.47 1.93
CA GLN A 273 8.80 -27.19 1.42
C GLN A 273 8.59 -26.79 -0.05
N SER A 274 8.70 -27.76 -0.98
CA SER A 274 8.63 -27.49 -2.44
C SER A 274 7.32 -26.82 -2.85
N THR A 275 6.22 -27.23 -2.22
CA THR A 275 4.88 -26.66 -2.44
C THR A 275 4.79 -25.20 -2.00
N ARG A 276 5.24 -24.86 -0.78
CA ARG A 276 5.27 -23.48 -0.26
C ARG A 276 6.21 -22.58 -1.06
N LYS A 277 7.36 -23.10 -1.50
CA LYS A 277 8.28 -22.35 -2.35
C LYS A 277 7.60 -21.90 -3.64
N ALA A 278 6.82 -22.78 -4.28
CA ALA A 278 6.08 -22.43 -5.49
C ALA A 278 5.01 -21.35 -5.25
N GLU A 279 4.30 -21.42 -4.14
CA GLU A 279 3.28 -20.43 -3.73
C GLU A 279 3.90 -19.07 -3.40
N LEU A 280 5.00 -19.04 -2.63
CA LEU A 280 5.74 -17.81 -2.32
C LEU A 280 6.33 -17.16 -3.57
N LEU A 281 6.87 -17.95 -4.50
CA LEU A 281 7.35 -17.43 -5.79
C LEU A 281 6.22 -16.81 -6.62
N LEU A 282 5.01 -17.38 -6.56
CA LEU A 282 3.84 -16.78 -7.21
C LEU A 282 3.41 -15.48 -6.53
N ALA A 283 3.42 -15.43 -5.19
CA ALA A 283 3.14 -14.21 -4.44
C ALA A 283 4.17 -13.10 -4.76
N ALA A 284 5.46 -13.43 -4.76
CA ALA A 284 6.54 -12.54 -5.15
C ALA A 284 6.39 -12.03 -6.59
N ALA A 285 5.99 -12.91 -7.53
CA ALA A 285 5.77 -12.51 -8.91
C ALA A 285 4.63 -11.49 -9.06
N ARG A 286 3.51 -11.69 -8.34
CA ARG A 286 2.39 -10.74 -8.31
C ARG A 286 2.79 -9.40 -7.68
N ALA A 287 3.56 -9.46 -6.59
CA ALA A 287 4.05 -8.27 -5.90
C ALA A 287 5.01 -7.46 -6.78
N ALA A 288 6.00 -8.11 -7.40
CA ALA A 288 6.92 -7.47 -8.34
C ALA A 288 6.19 -6.84 -9.53
N ARG A 289 5.19 -7.53 -10.10
CA ARG A 289 4.37 -6.95 -11.17
C ARG A 289 3.66 -5.68 -10.71
N SER A 290 3.03 -5.73 -9.54
CA SER A 290 2.27 -4.60 -8.98
C SER A 290 3.19 -3.44 -8.56
N ALA A 291 4.46 -3.74 -8.26
CA ALA A 291 5.50 -2.74 -7.96
C ALA A 291 6.15 -2.14 -9.23
N GLY A 292 5.73 -2.57 -10.44
CA GLY A 292 6.32 -2.08 -11.69
C GLY A 292 7.69 -2.69 -12.04
N ASP A 293 8.03 -3.86 -11.48
CA ASP A 293 9.25 -4.62 -11.80
C ASP A 293 8.90 -5.88 -12.62
N PRO A 294 8.76 -5.74 -13.95
CA PRO A 294 8.34 -6.84 -14.80
C PRO A 294 9.40 -7.94 -14.95
N GLU A 295 10.70 -7.63 -14.85
CA GLU A 295 11.76 -8.64 -15.01
C GLU A 295 11.82 -9.58 -13.81
N THR A 296 11.75 -9.05 -12.59
CA THR A 296 11.62 -9.89 -11.38
C THR A 296 10.34 -10.71 -11.42
N ALA A 297 9.21 -10.11 -11.84
CA ALA A 297 7.95 -10.82 -11.98
C ALA A 297 8.05 -12.00 -12.97
N ILE A 298 8.69 -11.79 -14.14
CA ILE A 298 8.93 -12.84 -15.15
C ILE A 298 9.76 -13.98 -14.55
N ALA A 299 10.89 -13.66 -13.90
CA ALA A 299 11.79 -14.65 -13.34
C ALA A 299 11.09 -15.52 -12.28
N ARG A 300 10.38 -14.88 -11.35
CA ARG A 300 9.65 -15.54 -10.27
C ARG A 300 8.47 -16.37 -10.79
N ALA A 301 7.66 -15.83 -11.70
CA ALA A 301 6.52 -16.54 -12.29
C ALA A 301 6.97 -17.75 -13.11
N ALA A 302 8.02 -17.63 -13.93
CA ALA A 302 8.55 -18.74 -14.71
C ALA A 302 9.06 -19.88 -13.81
N HIS A 303 9.67 -19.55 -12.68
CA HIS A 303 10.08 -20.55 -11.69
C HIS A 303 8.86 -21.22 -11.04
N ALA A 304 7.86 -20.44 -10.61
CA ALA A 304 6.63 -20.97 -10.05
C ALA A 304 5.91 -21.94 -11.02
N VAL A 305 5.79 -21.59 -12.31
CA VAL A 305 5.21 -22.45 -13.35
C VAL A 305 5.91 -23.82 -13.42
N ARG A 306 7.25 -23.84 -13.45
CA ARG A 306 8.01 -25.10 -13.50
C ARG A 306 7.77 -25.97 -12.26
N LEU A 307 7.73 -25.36 -11.08
CA LEU A 307 7.49 -26.08 -9.83
C LEU A 307 6.06 -26.64 -9.78
N PHE A 308 5.05 -25.83 -10.10
CA PHE A 308 3.65 -26.30 -10.11
C PHE A 308 3.43 -27.43 -11.12
N ALA A 309 4.01 -27.33 -12.32
CA ALA A 309 3.94 -28.38 -13.33
C ALA A 309 4.58 -29.70 -12.81
N GLY A 310 5.78 -29.62 -12.23
CA GLY A 310 6.46 -30.78 -11.63
C GLY A 310 5.66 -31.41 -10.48
N GLN A 311 4.94 -30.60 -9.72
CA GLN A 311 4.07 -31.01 -8.61
C GLN A 311 2.66 -31.46 -9.05
N ARG A 312 2.32 -31.34 -10.34
CA ARG A 312 0.98 -31.63 -10.91
C ARG A 312 -0.14 -30.74 -10.35
N ARG A 313 0.17 -29.49 -10.01
CA ARG A 313 -0.77 -28.52 -9.42
C ARG A 313 -1.35 -27.63 -10.52
N THR A 314 -2.21 -28.19 -11.36
CA THR A 314 -2.66 -27.54 -12.62
C THR A 314 -3.41 -26.22 -12.40
N TRP A 315 -4.19 -26.10 -11.32
CA TRP A 315 -4.85 -24.84 -10.93
C TRP A 315 -3.82 -23.74 -10.68
N TRP A 316 -2.82 -24.03 -9.85
CA TRP A 316 -1.73 -23.11 -9.50
C TRP A 316 -0.83 -22.77 -10.68
N GLU A 317 -0.49 -23.76 -11.51
CA GLU A 317 0.28 -23.57 -12.73
C GLU A 317 -0.41 -22.55 -13.65
N THR A 318 -1.73 -22.67 -13.81
CA THR A 318 -2.53 -21.79 -14.67
C THR A 318 -2.53 -20.35 -14.13
N HIS A 319 -2.67 -20.17 -12.81
CA HIS A 319 -2.52 -18.85 -12.17
C HIS A 319 -1.11 -18.27 -12.31
N ALA A 320 -0.06 -19.08 -12.23
CA ALA A 320 1.31 -18.62 -12.45
C ALA A 320 1.59 -18.26 -13.91
N ARG A 321 0.98 -18.96 -14.86
CA ARG A 321 1.04 -18.62 -16.30
C ARG A 321 0.35 -17.29 -16.59
N LEU A 322 -0.79 -16.99 -15.96
CA LEU A 322 -1.44 -15.68 -16.07
C LEU A 322 -0.46 -14.56 -15.70
N VAL A 323 0.12 -14.62 -14.50
CA VAL A 323 1.08 -13.61 -14.01
C VAL A 323 2.31 -13.49 -14.92
N LEU A 324 2.80 -14.61 -15.46
CA LEU A 324 3.92 -14.61 -16.40
C LEU A 324 3.57 -13.87 -17.71
N ILE A 325 2.37 -14.07 -18.25
CA ILE A 325 1.92 -13.38 -19.46
C ILE A 325 1.76 -11.89 -19.17
N GLU A 326 1.12 -11.53 -18.05
CA GLU A 326 0.95 -10.14 -17.62
C GLU A 326 2.30 -9.41 -17.52
N ALA A 327 3.28 -10.02 -16.85
CA ALA A 327 4.60 -9.43 -16.66
C ALA A 327 5.35 -9.27 -18.00
N ARG A 328 5.23 -10.23 -18.93
CA ARG A 328 5.80 -10.11 -20.29
C ARG A 328 5.14 -9.00 -21.10
N THR A 329 3.82 -8.87 -21.01
CA THR A 329 3.09 -7.79 -21.67
C THR A 329 3.51 -6.43 -21.12
N ALA A 330 3.67 -6.30 -19.79
CA ALA A 330 4.18 -5.07 -19.16
C ALA A 330 5.62 -4.73 -19.59
N ALA A 331 6.47 -5.74 -19.87
CA ALA A 331 7.80 -5.57 -20.45
C ALA A 331 7.80 -5.26 -21.96
N GLY A 332 6.64 -4.95 -22.56
CA GLY A 332 6.50 -4.66 -24.00
C GLY A 332 6.63 -5.87 -24.92
N ARG A 333 6.64 -7.10 -24.38
CA ARG A 333 6.82 -8.33 -25.18
C ARG A 333 5.45 -8.86 -25.64
N GLY A 334 4.81 -8.21 -26.63
CA GLY A 334 3.54 -8.67 -27.21
C GLY A 334 3.72 -9.59 -28.42
N SER A 335 2.91 -10.65 -28.56
CA SER A 335 2.91 -11.49 -29.78
C SER A 335 1.57 -12.18 -30.02
N ARG A 336 1.32 -12.63 -31.26
CA ARG A 336 0.12 -13.42 -31.61
C ARG A 336 0.01 -14.70 -30.79
N ARG A 337 1.13 -15.36 -30.52
CA ARG A 337 1.19 -16.55 -29.66
C ARG A 337 0.72 -16.23 -28.24
N MET A 338 1.05 -15.05 -27.72
CA MET A 338 0.62 -14.64 -26.38
C MET A 338 -0.88 -14.34 -26.28
N VAL A 339 -1.54 -13.91 -27.36
CA VAL A 339 -3.02 -13.83 -27.38
C VAL A 339 -3.62 -15.22 -27.18
N ALA A 340 -3.14 -16.20 -27.94
CA ALA A 340 -3.61 -17.59 -27.82
C ALA A 340 -3.29 -18.19 -26.44
N ASP A 341 -2.09 -17.96 -25.90
CA ASP A 341 -1.70 -18.42 -24.57
C ASP A 341 -2.59 -17.79 -23.49
N ALA A 342 -2.89 -16.49 -23.57
CA ALA A 342 -3.77 -15.79 -22.63
C ALA A 342 -5.22 -16.30 -22.72
N ALA A 343 -5.72 -16.55 -23.93
CA ALA A 343 -7.05 -17.12 -24.16
C ALA A 343 -7.16 -18.54 -23.58
N ALA A 344 -6.17 -19.39 -23.81
CA ALA A 344 -6.13 -20.74 -23.25
C ALA A 344 -6.08 -20.73 -21.70
N VAL A 345 -5.32 -19.80 -21.12
CA VAL A 345 -5.31 -19.58 -19.66
C VAL A 345 -6.69 -19.13 -19.17
N ALA A 346 -7.36 -18.21 -19.87
CA ALA A 346 -8.69 -17.74 -19.51
C ALA A 346 -9.74 -18.85 -19.53
N GLU A 347 -9.77 -19.68 -20.59
CA GLU A 347 -10.64 -20.84 -20.70
C GLU A 347 -10.39 -21.85 -19.57
N ARG A 348 -9.11 -22.10 -19.26
CA ARG A 348 -8.74 -23.03 -18.19
C ARG A 348 -9.16 -22.50 -16.82
N LEU A 349 -8.94 -21.22 -16.53
CA LEU A 349 -9.41 -20.58 -15.29
C LEU A 349 -10.93 -20.60 -15.19
N ALA A 350 -11.64 -20.37 -16.30
CA ALA A 350 -13.10 -20.46 -16.35
C ALA A 350 -13.59 -21.88 -16.05
N SER A 351 -12.92 -22.92 -16.56
CA SER A 351 -13.25 -24.32 -16.27
C SER A 351 -13.08 -24.70 -14.79
N PHE A 352 -12.25 -23.96 -14.06
CA PHE A 352 -12.09 -24.10 -12.61
C PHE A 352 -13.09 -23.26 -11.79
N GLY A 353 -13.90 -22.40 -12.43
CA GLY A 353 -14.70 -21.39 -11.74
C GLY A 353 -13.86 -20.32 -11.03
N SER A 354 -12.63 -20.06 -11.51
CA SER A 354 -11.71 -19.12 -10.86
C SER A 354 -12.13 -17.66 -11.09
N PRO A 355 -12.09 -16.80 -10.06
CA PRO A 355 -12.39 -15.37 -10.19
C PRO A 355 -11.36 -14.60 -11.04
N ALA A 356 -10.23 -15.21 -11.39
CA ALA A 356 -9.21 -14.63 -12.28
C ALA A 356 -9.49 -14.82 -13.78
N ALA A 357 -10.54 -15.58 -14.16
CA ALA A 357 -10.86 -15.81 -15.57
C ALA A 357 -11.19 -14.51 -16.36
N PRO A 358 -11.94 -13.53 -15.80
CA PRO A 358 -12.16 -12.24 -16.46
C PRO A 358 -10.87 -11.44 -16.65
N GLU A 359 -9.93 -11.50 -15.70
CA GLU A 359 -8.62 -10.83 -15.79
C GLU A 359 -7.79 -11.39 -16.94
N ALA A 360 -7.73 -12.72 -17.07
CA ALA A 360 -7.07 -13.38 -18.21
C ALA A 360 -7.72 -13.04 -19.55
N SER A 361 -9.06 -12.95 -19.59
CA SER A 361 -9.80 -12.55 -20.81
C SER A 361 -9.51 -11.08 -21.17
N LEU A 362 -9.45 -10.19 -20.19
CA LEU A 362 -9.07 -8.79 -20.39
C LEU A 362 -7.63 -8.69 -20.93
N LEU A 363 -6.70 -9.47 -20.39
CA LEU A 363 -5.32 -9.51 -20.88
C LEU A 363 -5.24 -9.95 -22.35
N ALA A 364 -5.95 -11.03 -22.73
CA ALA A 364 -6.01 -11.48 -24.13
C ALA A 364 -6.56 -10.37 -25.05
N GLY A 365 -7.63 -9.69 -24.61
CA GLY A 365 -8.20 -8.55 -25.32
C GLY A 365 -7.24 -7.37 -25.48
N ARG A 366 -6.50 -7.01 -24.43
CA ARG A 366 -5.48 -5.93 -24.46
C ARG A 366 -4.37 -6.24 -25.45
N ILE A 367 -3.82 -7.47 -25.41
CA ILE A 367 -2.75 -7.88 -26.33
C ILE A 367 -3.27 -7.86 -27.78
N ALA A 368 -4.50 -8.35 -28.02
CA ALA A 368 -5.10 -8.32 -29.35
C ALA A 368 -5.31 -6.89 -29.88
N LEU A 369 -5.78 -5.95 -29.04
CA LEU A 369 -5.90 -4.53 -29.42
C LEU A 369 -4.54 -3.91 -29.75
N ALA A 370 -3.51 -4.17 -28.94
CA ALA A 370 -2.16 -3.66 -29.20
C ALA A 370 -1.57 -4.17 -30.52
N LEU A 371 -2.03 -5.33 -31.00
CA LEU A 371 -1.65 -5.91 -32.30
C LEU A 371 -2.61 -5.52 -33.45
N GLY A 372 -3.58 -4.63 -33.21
CA GLY A 372 -4.55 -4.19 -34.22
C GLY A 372 -5.62 -5.23 -34.59
N ARG A 373 -5.82 -6.28 -33.79
CA ARG A 373 -6.76 -7.38 -34.07
C ARG A 373 -8.11 -7.15 -33.39
N THR A 374 -8.87 -6.19 -33.89
CA THR A 374 -10.10 -5.68 -33.25
C THR A 374 -11.18 -6.75 -33.03
N ASP A 375 -11.44 -7.63 -34.01
CA ASP A 375 -12.47 -8.67 -33.87
C ASP A 375 -12.12 -9.72 -32.80
N GLU A 376 -10.84 -10.07 -32.69
CA GLU A 376 -10.36 -11.00 -31.67
C GLU A 376 -10.38 -10.35 -30.29
N ALA A 377 -9.98 -9.07 -30.22
CA ALA A 377 -10.09 -8.29 -28.99
C ALA A 377 -11.53 -8.21 -28.49
N GLU A 378 -12.50 -7.91 -29.36
CA GLU A 378 -13.91 -7.80 -28.99
C GLU A 378 -14.45 -9.08 -28.35
N ARG A 379 -14.12 -10.26 -28.90
CA ARG A 379 -14.52 -11.54 -28.31
C ARG A 379 -14.05 -11.70 -26.87
N HIS A 380 -12.78 -11.40 -26.60
CA HIS A 380 -12.21 -11.57 -25.26
C HIS A 380 -12.66 -10.47 -24.28
N LEU A 381 -12.73 -9.22 -24.74
CA LEU A 381 -13.18 -8.11 -23.90
C LEU A 381 -14.66 -8.23 -23.55
N ALA A 382 -15.51 -8.75 -24.44
CA ALA A 382 -16.92 -8.99 -24.15
C ALA A 382 -17.12 -10.00 -23.02
N VAL A 383 -16.28 -11.04 -22.95
CA VAL A 383 -16.26 -12.00 -21.84
C VAL A 383 -15.88 -11.31 -20.54
N ALA A 384 -14.77 -10.57 -20.54
CA ALA A 384 -14.28 -9.85 -19.36
C ALA A 384 -15.30 -8.82 -18.85
N ALA A 385 -15.94 -8.06 -19.77
CA ALA A 385 -16.88 -7.01 -19.42
C ALA A 385 -18.09 -7.52 -18.62
N ARG A 386 -18.44 -8.81 -18.67
CA ARG A 386 -19.57 -9.37 -17.90
C ARG A 386 -19.37 -9.27 -16.38
N SER A 387 -18.13 -9.24 -15.89
CA SER A 387 -17.85 -9.12 -14.45
C SER A 387 -18.17 -7.74 -13.87
N ARG A 388 -18.50 -6.73 -14.69
CA ARG A 388 -18.82 -5.37 -14.22
C ARG A 388 -20.02 -5.30 -13.26
N HIS A 389 -20.88 -6.31 -13.27
CA HIS A 389 -22.12 -6.39 -12.47
C HIS A 389 -22.07 -7.39 -11.31
N ALA A 390 -21.02 -8.22 -11.20
CA ALA A 390 -20.99 -9.31 -10.23
C ALA A 390 -19.56 -9.57 -9.71
N GLY A 391 -19.46 -9.97 -8.45
CA GLY A 391 -18.18 -10.25 -7.78
C GLY A 391 -17.63 -9.05 -7.00
N PRO A 392 -16.45 -9.22 -6.38
CA PRO A 392 -15.82 -8.21 -5.52
C PRO A 392 -15.38 -6.97 -6.32
N PRO A 393 -15.13 -5.82 -5.65
CA PRO A 393 -14.79 -4.55 -6.31
C PRO A 393 -13.68 -4.66 -7.38
N PRO A 394 -12.53 -5.34 -7.16
CA PRO A 394 -11.50 -5.46 -8.19
C PRO A 394 -12.00 -6.14 -9.48
N ALA A 395 -12.84 -7.18 -9.37
CA ALA A 395 -13.39 -7.90 -10.52
C ALA A 395 -14.37 -7.02 -11.32
N ARG A 396 -15.13 -6.16 -10.63
CA ARG A 396 -16.00 -5.17 -11.28
C ARG A 396 -15.19 -4.11 -12.03
N VAL A 397 -14.08 -3.65 -11.45
CA VAL A 397 -13.15 -2.71 -12.10
C VAL A 397 -12.54 -3.33 -13.37
N THR A 398 -12.10 -4.59 -13.31
CA THR A 398 -11.67 -5.36 -14.51
C THR A 398 -12.75 -5.36 -15.59
N GLY A 399 -14.02 -5.58 -15.22
CA GLY A 399 -15.12 -5.57 -16.16
C GLY A 399 -15.39 -4.19 -16.79
N TRP A 400 -15.26 -3.12 -16.01
CA TRP A 400 -15.40 -1.75 -16.52
C TRP A 400 -14.22 -1.33 -17.41
N ALA A 401 -12.99 -1.75 -17.09
CA ALA A 401 -11.83 -1.55 -17.97
C ALA A 401 -12.00 -2.27 -19.31
N ALA A 402 -12.50 -3.51 -19.28
CA ALA A 402 -12.86 -4.23 -20.50
C ALA A 402 -13.91 -3.49 -21.33
N GLN A 403 -14.97 -2.99 -20.67
CA GLN A 403 -16.02 -2.23 -21.35
C GLN A 403 -15.51 -0.90 -21.94
N ALA A 404 -14.61 -0.20 -21.26
CA ALA A 404 -13.98 1.02 -21.76
C ALA A 404 -13.14 0.73 -23.02
N LEU A 405 -12.34 -0.34 -23.00
CA LEU A 405 -11.54 -0.75 -24.16
C LEU A 405 -12.40 -1.17 -25.36
N ARG A 406 -13.52 -1.86 -25.13
CA ARG A 406 -14.50 -2.16 -26.21
C ARG A 406 -15.07 -0.90 -26.82
N ALA A 407 -15.51 0.04 -25.98
CA ALA A 407 -16.05 1.30 -26.45
C ALA A 407 -15.00 2.10 -27.25
N ARG A 408 -13.74 2.10 -26.81
CA ARG A 408 -12.63 2.73 -27.53
C ARG A 408 -12.41 2.08 -28.90
N ALA A 409 -12.36 0.74 -28.95
CA ALA A 409 -12.20 -0.01 -30.19
C ALA A 409 -13.34 0.20 -31.18
N ALA A 410 -14.56 0.44 -30.69
CA ALA A 410 -15.74 0.79 -31.48
C ALA A 410 -15.83 2.29 -31.83
N GLY A 411 -14.84 3.12 -31.47
CA GLY A 411 -14.85 4.56 -31.72
C GLY A 411 -15.86 5.36 -30.86
N SER A 412 -16.44 4.75 -29.82
CA SER A 412 -17.46 5.38 -28.98
C SER A 412 -16.83 6.13 -27.79
N GLY A 413 -16.44 7.39 -28.00
CA GLY A 413 -15.91 8.25 -26.94
C GLY A 413 -16.86 8.36 -25.73
N ARG A 414 -18.18 8.52 -25.97
CA ARG A 414 -19.19 8.54 -24.90
C ARG A 414 -19.22 7.24 -24.10
N GLY A 415 -19.09 6.10 -24.78
CA GLY A 415 -19.05 4.79 -24.15
C GLY A 415 -17.81 4.60 -23.26
N VAL A 416 -16.65 5.08 -23.71
CA VAL A 416 -15.40 5.06 -22.91
C VAL A 416 -15.61 5.83 -21.61
N LEU A 417 -16.12 7.06 -21.70
CA LEU A 417 -16.29 7.94 -20.55
C LEU A 417 -17.32 7.38 -19.54
N GLU A 418 -18.42 6.79 -19.99
CA GLU A 418 -19.38 6.16 -19.08
C GLU A 418 -18.78 4.93 -18.38
N ALA A 419 -18.07 4.07 -19.11
CA ALA A 419 -17.42 2.91 -18.54
C ALA A 419 -16.36 3.30 -17.49
N CYS A 420 -15.53 4.30 -17.81
CA CYS A 420 -14.53 4.82 -16.87
C CYS A 420 -15.18 5.44 -15.63
N ARG A 421 -16.29 6.18 -15.79
CA ARG A 421 -17.02 6.80 -14.67
C ARG A 421 -17.53 5.75 -13.70
N ARG A 422 -18.15 4.68 -14.23
CA ARG A 422 -18.67 3.57 -13.42
C ARG A 422 -17.56 2.77 -12.77
N GLY A 423 -16.46 2.51 -13.49
CA GLY A 423 -15.29 1.82 -12.95
C GLY A 423 -14.62 2.58 -11.80
N LEU A 424 -14.39 3.88 -11.96
CA LEU A 424 -13.81 4.72 -10.90
C LEU A 424 -14.74 4.87 -9.70
N ALA A 425 -16.06 4.89 -9.89
CA ALA A 425 -17.01 4.90 -8.77
C ALA A 425 -16.88 3.64 -7.88
N VAL A 426 -16.58 2.46 -8.47
CA VAL A 426 -16.31 1.24 -7.68
C VAL A 426 -15.05 1.39 -6.82
N LEU A 427 -14.03 2.07 -7.33
CA LEU A 427 -12.77 2.31 -6.60
C LEU A 427 -12.93 3.33 -5.49
N ASP A 428 -13.74 4.37 -5.69
CA ASP A 428 -14.01 5.37 -4.65
C ASP A 428 -14.71 4.75 -3.44
N ASP A 429 -15.75 3.95 -3.66
CA ASP A 429 -16.45 3.25 -2.57
C ASP A 429 -15.47 2.40 -1.74
N HIS A 430 -14.55 1.71 -2.41
CA HIS A 430 -13.52 0.91 -1.73
C HIS A 430 -12.51 1.79 -0.98
N ARG A 431 -12.01 2.86 -1.61
CA ARG A 431 -11.03 3.78 -1.02
C ARG A 431 -11.54 4.44 0.26
N MET A 432 -12.82 4.77 0.32
CA MET A 432 -13.43 5.40 1.50
C MET A 432 -13.50 4.47 2.72
N THR A 433 -13.32 3.15 2.55
CA THR A 433 -13.20 2.22 3.68
C THR A 433 -11.83 2.30 4.39
N LEU A 434 -10.82 2.91 3.76
CA LEU A 434 -9.47 3.03 4.28
C LEU A 434 -9.33 4.34 5.07
N GLY A 435 -8.94 4.26 6.36
CA GLY A 435 -8.78 5.44 7.21
C GLY A 435 -7.46 6.18 6.96
N ALA A 436 -6.38 5.43 6.70
CA ALA A 436 -5.04 5.99 6.50
C ALA A 436 -4.90 6.72 5.16
N SER A 437 -4.38 7.95 5.18
CA SER A 437 -4.09 8.74 3.97
C SER A 437 -3.14 8.01 3.01
N GLU A 438 -2.11 7.32 3.53
CA GLU A 438 -1.17 6.54 2.71
C GLU A 438 -1.88 5.45 1.91
N LEU A 439 -2.77 4.68 2.56
CA LEU A 439 -3.49 3.59 1.89
C LEU A 439 -4.50 4.12 0.88
N ARG A 440 -5.24 5.19 1.21
CA ARG A 440 -6.15 5.86 0.27
C ARG A 440 -5.42 6.33 -0.97
N ALA A 441 -4.23 6.91 -0.78
CA ALA A 441 -3.40 7.42 -1.88
C ALA A 441 -2.90 6.30 -2.77
N ARG A 442 -2.33 5.23 -2.20
CA ARG A 442 -1.77 4.12 -2.97
C ARG A 442 -2.84 3.27 -3.66
N ALA A 443 -4.04 3.16 -3.10
CA ALA A 443 -5.16 2.42 -3.71
C ALA A 443 -5.60 2.99 -5.08
N THR A 444 -5.35 4.28 -5.35
CA THR A 444 -5.69 4.93 -6.63
C THR A 444 -4.95 4.35 -7.83
N ALA A 445 -3.81 3.67 -7.62
CA ALA A 445 -3.06 3.00 -8.70
C ALA A 445 -3.92 2.03 -9.51
N GLN A 446 -4.93 1.41 -8.89
CA GLN A 446 -5.85 0.49 -9.55
C GLN A 446 -6.77 1.18 -10.59
N GLY A 447 -6.94 2.50 -10.49
CA GLY A 447 -7.78 3.31 -11.39
C GLY A 447 -7.01 4.03 -12.50
N ALA A 448 -5.68 3.97 -12.52
CA ALA A 448 -4.83 4.76 -13.43
C ALA A 448 -5.17 4.51 -14.92
N GLU A 449 -5.41 3.26 -15.33
CA GLU A 449 -5.77 2.93 -16.70
C GLU A 449 -7.12 3.53 -17.12
N LEU A 450 -8.12 3.48 -16.24
CA LEU A 450 -9.44 4.08 -16.50
C LEU A 450 -9.35 5.60 -16.62
N ALA A 451 -8.53 6.23 -15.78
CA ALA A 451 -8.25 7.66 -15.85
C ALA A 451 -7.59 8.04 -17.18
N ALA A 452 -6.54 7.31 -17.58
CA ALA A 452 -5.85 7.54 -18.85
C ALA A 452 -6.78 7.37 -20.06
N LEU A 453 -7.59 6.31 -20.11
CA LEU A 453 -8.58 6.09 -21.16
C LEU A 453 -9.60 7.23 -21.25
N ALA A 454 -10.03 7.76 -20.10
CA ALA A 454 -10.99 8.86 -20.06
C ALA A 454 -10.38 10.19 -20.50
N GLN A 455 -9.12 10.46 -20.14
CA GLN A 455 -8.39 11.65 -20.60
C GLN A 455 -8.10 11.59 -22.11
N GLU A 456 -7.67 10.43 -22.63
CA GLU A 456 -7.49 10.17 -24.07
C GLU A 456 -8.81 10.43 -24.84
N ALA A 457 -9.91 9.82 -24.41
CA ALA A 457 -11.22 10.02 -25.04
C ALA A 457 -11.70 11.47 -24.96
N SER A 458 -11.35 12.18 -23.88
CA SER A 458 -11.67 13.60 -23.70
C SER A 458 -10.82 14.50 -24.59
N LEU A 459 -9.60 14.11 -24.97
CA LEU A 459 -8.78 14.87 -25.91
C LEU A 459 -9.28 14.74 -27.36
N VAL A 460 -9.66 13.53 -27.78
CA VAL A 460 -10.06 13.27 -29.17
C VAL A 460 -11.45 13.85 -29.47
N ASN A 461 -12.40 13.65 -28.54
CA ASN A 461 -13.82 13.92 -28.78
C ASN A 461 -14.43 14.92 -27.77
N GLY A 462 -13.61 15.50 -26.88
CA GLY A 462 -14.04 16.40 -25.82
C GLY A 462 -13.35 17.76 -25.89
N GLY A 463 -14.09 18.80 -25.51
CA GLY A 463 -13.50 20.13 -25.38
C GLY A 463 -12.55 20.21 -24.18
N PRO A 464 -11.72 21.26 -24.09
CA PRO A 464 -10.79 21.48 -22.98
C PRO A 464 -11.41 21.37 -21.59
N ARG A 465 -12.66 21.84 -21.43
CA ARG A 465 -13.42 21.75 -20.17
C ARG A 465 -13.65 20.30 -19.71
N ARG A 466 -13.87 19.38 -20.65
CA ARG A 466 -14.06 17.96 -20.32
C ARG A 466 -12.74 17.32 -19.88
N LEU A 467 -11.62 17.69 -20.51
CA LEU A 467 -10.31 17.21 -20.08
C LEU A 467 -9.98 17.69 -18.67
N LEU A 468 -10.34 18.93 -18.32
CA LEU A 468 -10.23 19.48 -16.97
C LEU A 468 -11.01 18.61 -15.96
N GLU A 469 -12.31 18.39 -16.20
CA GLU A 469 -13.18 17.59 -15.32
C GLU A 469 -12.65 16.16 -15.12
N TRP A 470 -12.12 15.53 -16.18
CA TRP A 470 -11.56 14.19 -16.08
C TRP A 470 -10.19 14.13 -15.45
N SER A 471 -9.37 15.18 -15.57
CA SER A 471 -8.09 15.27 -14.85
C SER A 471 -8.33 15.46 -13.35
N GLU A 472 -9.28 16.31 -12.96
CA GLU A 472 -9.63 16.57 -11.57
C GLU A 472 -10.38 15.41 -10.89
N ARG A 473 -10.95 14.49 -11.65
CA ARG A 473 -11.70 13.35 -11.10
C ARG A 473 -10.83 12.39 -10.27
N TRP A 474 -9.54 12.32 -10.58
CA TRP A 474 -8.59 11.38 -9.98
C TRP A 474 -7.32 12.04 -9.43
N ARG A 475 -7.08 13.33 -9.72
CA ARG A 475 -5.97 14.10 -9.15
C ARG A 475 -6.23 14.44 -7.68
N ALA A 476 -5.24 14.18 -6.83
CA ALA A 476 -5.24 14.59 -5.42
C ALA A 476 -6.55 14.27 -4.67
N THR A 477 -7.18 13.13 -4.99
CA THR A 477 -8.50 12.78 -4.45
C THR A 477 -8.45 12.47 -2.96
N VAL A 478 -7.29 12.13 -2.41
CA VAL A 478 -7.10 11.95 -0.95
C VAL A 478 -7.34 13.25 -0.20
N LEU A 479 -7.10 14.40 -0.84
CA LEU A 479 -7.24 15.72 -0.21
C LEU A 479 -8.69 16.21 -0.18
N SER A 480 -9.63 15.44 -0.72
CA SER A 480 -11.05 15.80 -0.75
C SER A 480 -11.78 15.47 0.55
N ALA A 481 -11.17 14.68 1.43
CA ALA A 481 -11.70 14.39 2.76
C ALA A 481 -10.54 14.22 3.76
N PRO A 482 -10.69 14.73 5.00
CA PRO A 482 -9.67 14.54 6.04
C PRO A 482 -9.40 13.05 6.27
N PRO A 483 -8.19 12.68 6.73
CA PRO A 483 -7.96 11.33 7.25
C PRO A 483 -8.98 11.00 8.32
N ALA A 484 -9.32 9.71 8.44
CA ALA A 484 -10.03 9.26 9.62
C ALA A 484 -9.16 9.66 10.82
N ARG A 485 -9.71 10.46 11.73
CA ARG A 485 -8.97 10.82 12.93
C ARG A 485 -8.72 9.53 13.69
N PRO A 486 -7.51 9.29 14.19
CA PRO A 486 -7.36 8.21 15.16
C PRO A 486 -8.36 8.51 16.29
N PRO A 487 -9.20 7.56 16.71
CA PRO A 487 -9.67 7.58 18.09
C PRO A 487 -8.44 7.77 18.98
N ALA A 488 -8.58 8.29 20.20
CA ALA A 488 -7.47 8.41 21.14
C ALA A 488 -6.86 7.02 21.47
N ASP A 489 -6.12 6.41 20.54
CA ASP A 489 -5.42 5.14 20.67
C ASP A 489 -4.19 5.46 21.52
N PRO A 490 -4.20 5.10 22.81
CA PRO A 490 -3.12 5.45 23.72
C PRO A 490 -1.82 4.77 23.29
N VAL A 491 -1.88 3.64 22.57
CA VAL A 491 -0.67 2.94 22.15
C VAL A 491 -0.05 3.63 20.95
N LEU A 492 -0.83 4.05 19.94
CA LEU A 492 -0.31 4.85 18.83
C LEU A 492 0.34 6.15 19.34
N LEU A 493 -0.29 6.82 20.32
CA LEU A 493 0.27 8.00 20.97
C LEU A 493 1.58 7.70 21.71
N GLY A 494 1.64 6.56 22.40
CA GLY A 494 2.85 6.05 23.02
C GLY A 494 3.97 5.81 22.01
N SER A 495 3.69 5.12 20.91
CA SER A 495 4.67 4.83 19.85
C SER A 495 5.17 6.10 19.16
N LEU A 496 4.29 7.09 18.91
CA LEU A 496 4.68 8.41 18.39
C LEU A 496 5.60 9.15 19.37
N THR A 497 5.27 9.13 20.66
CA THR A 497 6.09 9.78 21.70
C THR A 497 7.46 9.12 21.82
N ALA A 498 7.51 7.78 21.85
CA ALA A 498 8.75 7.03 21.85
C ALA A 498 9.58 7.28 20.58
N TYR A 499 8.92 7.38 19.41
CA TYR A 499 9.59 7.71 18.15
C TYR A 499 10.31 9.04 18.23
N ARG A 500 9.64 10.06 18.79
CA ARG A 500 10.21 11.40 18.96
C ARG A 500 11.42 11.38 19.89
N GLU A 501 11.30 10.74 21.04
CA GLU A 501 12.40 10.63 22.01
C GLU A 501 13.63 9.93 21.40
N ILE A 502 13.43 8.79 20.73
CA ILE A 502 14.52 8.04 20.09
C ILE A 502 15.17 8.85 18.96
N ALA A 503 14.36 9.55 18.15
CA ALA A 503 14.87 10.40 17.08
C ALA A 503 15.66 11.62 17.64
N ALA A 504 15.21 12.23 18.74
CA ALA A 504 15.90 13.32 19.41
C ALA A 504 17.27 12.86 19.95
N ARG A 505 17.30 11.73 20.66
CA ARG A 505 18.53 11.09 21.17
C ARG A 505 19.49 10.71 20.05
N ALA A 506 18.97 10.22 18.92
CA ALA A 506 19.79 9.92 17.74
C ALA A 506 20.39 11.19 17.13
N GLY A 507 19.61 12.27 17.04
CA GLY A 507 20.08 13.57 16.53
C GLY A 507 21.15 14.22 17.42
N GLU A 508 21.02 14.11 18.74
CA GLU A 508 22.04 14.55 19.70
C GLU A 508 23.32 13.73 19.59
N ALA A 509 23.22 12.40 19.62
CA ALA A 509 24.38 11.53 19.47
C ALA A 509 25.14 11.75 18.16
N ARG A 510 24.43 11.99 17.04
CA ARG A 510 25.07 12.35 15.76
C ARG A 510 25.81 13.69 15.82
N ARG A 511 25.29 14.70 16.51
CA ARG A 511 25.97 15.99 16.69
C ARG A 511 27.26 15.86 17.50
N GLU A 512 27.27 14.94 18.45
CA GLU A 512 28.46 14.59 19.24
C GLU A 512 29.42 13.63 18.52
N GLY A 513 29.14 13.26 17.26
CA GLY A 513 29.96 12.34 16.48
C GLY A 513 29.87 10.87 16.94
N ARG A 514 28.89 10.51 17.77
CA ARG A 514 28.70 9.14 18.27
C ARG A 514 27.93 8.27 17.25
N PRO A 515 28.28 6.98 17.11
CA PRO A 515 27.53 6.06 16.25
C PRO A 515 26.16 5.72 16.85
N VAL A 516 25.12 5.65 16.01
CA VAL A 516 23.72 5.45 16.45
C VAL A 516 23.01 4.20 15.88
N PRO A 517 23.67 3.05 15.62
CA PRO A 517 23.02 1.91 14.97
C PRO A 517 21.91 1.27 15.82
N ALA A 518 21.98 1.35 17.15
CA ALA A 518 20.92 0.87 18.03
C ALA A 518 19.68 1.77 17.95
N LEU A 519 19.87 3.10 18.01
CA LEU A 519 18.79 4.07 17.91
C LEU A 519 18.15 4.04 16.52
N ASP A 520 18.93 3.90 15.44
CA ASP A 520 18.40 3.78 14.08
C ASP A 520 17.56 2.51 13.87
N ARG A 521 17.92 1.41 14.55
CA ARG A 521 17.12 0.17 14.52
C ARG A 521 15.81 0.35 15.27
N GLU A 522 15.87 0.98 16.44
CA GLU A 522 14.69 1.23 17.27
C GLU A 522 13.74 2.24 16.61
N GLN A 523 14.28 3.32 16.02
CA GLN A 523 13.52 4.28 15.22
C GLN A 523 12.77 3.56 14.09
N ARG A 524 13.46 2.72 13.31
CA ARG A 524 12.81 1.92 12.25
C ARG A 524 11.78 0.92 12.78
N ARG A 525 11.95 0.40 13.99
CA ARG A 525 10.97 -0.48 14.65
C ARG A 525 9.69 0.30 14.96
N LEU A 526 9.82 1.47 15.58
CA LEU A 526 8.71 2.37 15.91
C LEU A 526 8.01 2.89 14.65
N GLU A 527 8.74 3.20 13.57
CA GLU A 527 8.13 3.58 12.28
C GLU A 527 7.23 2.48 11.74
N ARG A 528 7.70 1.23 11.76
CA ARG A 528 6.88 0.09 11.32
C ARG A 528 5.64 -0.10 12.20
N GLU A 529 5.79 0.09 13.51
CA GLU A 529 4.69 -0.02 14.48
C GLU A 529 3.62 1.06 14.26
N ILE A 530 4.03 2.33 14.12
CA ILE A 530 3.15 3.46 13.81
C ILE A 530 2.41 3.23 12.49
N ARG A 531 3.12 2.80 11.43
CA ARG A 531 2.50 2.51 10.13
C ARG A 531 1.48 1.38 10.23
N SER A 532 1.86 0.25 10.83
CA SER A 532 0.97 -0.91 11.02
C SER A 532 -0.33 -0.49 11.72
N ARG A 533 -0.24 0.20 12.86
CA ARG A 533 -1.43 0.67 13.60
C ARG A 533 -2.27 1.65 12.79
N THR A 534 -1.63 2.59 12.10
CA THR A 534 -2.35 3.55 11.25
C THR A 534 -3.08 2.84 10.11
N HIS A 535 -2.49 1.79 9.53
CA HIS A 535 -3.11 0.99 8.48
C HIS A 535 -4.32 0.17 8.96
N HIS A 536 -4.45 -0.07 10.26
CA HIS A 536 -5.64 -0.72 10.85
C HIS A 536 -6.85 0.21 10.95
N MET A 537 -6.69 1.51 10.68
CA MET A 537 -7.76 2.48 10.78
C MET A 537 -8.76 2.34 9.63
N ARG A 538 -10.05 2.30 9.97
CA ARG A 538 -11.16 2.35 9.03
C ARG A 538 -11.54 3.80 8.71
N GLY A 539 -12.02 4.02 7.49
CA GLY A 539 -12.61 5.31 7.09
C GLY A 539 -14.08 5.43 7.50
N ASP A 540 -14.54 6.66 7.69
CA ASP A 540 -15.94 6.99 8.05
C ASP A 540 -16.87 6.87 6.83
N GLY A 541 -17.05 5.65 6.32
CA GLY A 541 -18.03 5.31 5.27
C GLY A 541 -17.93 6.14 3.98
N PRO A 542 -18.86 5.95 3.02
CA PRO A 542 -18.88 6.77 1.81
C PRO A 542 -19.38 8.19 2.15
N GLY A 543 -18.45 9.07 2.50
CA GLY A 543 -18.70 10.51 2.47
C GLY A 543 -18.99 10.95 1.04
N GLY A 544 -20.12 11.62 0.82
CA GLY A 544 -20.48 12.21 -0.47
C GLY A 544 -19.48 13.31 -0.83
N GLY A 545 -18.33 12.93 -1.39
CA GLY A 545 -17.34 13.87 -1.86
C GLY A 545 -17.96 14.77 -2.92
N ASP A 546 -17.94 16.08 -2.67
CA ASP A 546 -18.43 17.08 -3.60
C ASP A 546 -17.68 16.89 -4.94
N ARG A 547 -18.41 16.54 -6.00
CA ARG A 547 -17.80 16.31 -7.30
C ARG A 547 -17.25 17.62 -7.83
N PHE A 548 -16.04 17.60 -8.38
CA PHE A 548 -15.48 18.76 -9.05
C PHE A 548 -16.40 19.25 -10.17
N ASP A 549 -16.70 20.55 -10.15
CA ASP A 549 -17.50 21.23 -11.15
C ASP A 549 -16.69 22.37 -11.76
N ALA A 550 -16.40 22.27 -13.06
CA ALA A 550 -15.62 23.27 -13.78
C ALA A 550 -16.33 24.64 -13.88
N GLY A 551 -17.66 24.67 -13.89
CA GLY A 551 -18.45 25.91 -13.86
C GLY A 551 -18.26 26.65 -12.55
N ARG A 552 -18.43 25.95 -11.41
CA ARG A 552 -18.18 26.52 -10.08
C ARG A 552 -16.75 27.05 -9.95
N LEU A 553 -15.76 26.33 -10.49
CA LEU A 553 -14.39 26.83 -10.54
C LEU A 553 -14.29 28.15 -11.31
N LEU A 554 -14.82 28.20 -12.54
CA LEU A 554 -14.75 29.38 -13.39
C LEU A 554 -15.44 30.60 -12.78
N ASP A 555 -16.55 30.39 -12.07
CA ASP A 555 -17.28 31.46 -11.37
C ASP A 555 -16.49 32.02 -10.18
N ARG A 556 -15.68 31.17 -9.51
CA ARG A 556 -14.91 31.54 -8.31
C ARG A 556 -13.50 32.06 -8.59
N LEU A 557 -12.99 31.91 -9.82
CA LEU A 557 -11.66 32.41 -10.20
C LEU A 557 -11.56 33.95 -10.17
N GLY A 558 -12.65 34.66 -10.46
CA GLY A 558 -12.63 36.13 -10.55
C GLY A 558 -11.62 36.61 -11.60
N GLU A 559 -10.68 37.47 -11.18
CA GLU A 559 -9.60 37.99 -12.05
C GLU A 559 -8.41 37.02 -12.20
N ALA A 560 -8.37 35.93 -11.42
CA ALA A 560 -7.29 34.96 -11.50
C ALA A 560 -7.44 34.03 -12.72
N LEU A 561 -6.29 33.57 -13.24
CA LEU A 561 -6.23 32.49 -14.23
C LEU A 561 -5.69 31.23 -13.56
N LEU A 562 -6.36 30.10 -13.77
CA LEU A 562 -5.85 28.80 -13.37
C LEU A 562 -5.24 28.08 -14.57
N VAL A 563 -4.00 27.64 -14.42
CA VAL A 563 -3.24 26.87 -15.41
C VAL A 563 -3.11 25.45 -14.88
N GLU A 564 -3.90 24.54 -15.42
CA GLU A 564 -3.78 23.11 -15.11
C GLU A 564 -2.94 22.41 -16.17
N LEU A 565 -2.00 21.57 -15.71
CA LEU A 565 -1.17 20.73 -16.55
C LEU A 565 -1.70 19.29 -16.51
N ALA A 566 -2.43 18.91 -17.56
CA ALA A 566 -2.87 17.54 -17.77
C ALA A 566 -1.82 16.76 -18.56
N VAL A 567 -1.54 15.51 -18.20
CA VAL A 567 -0.59 14.65 -18.93
C VAL A 567 -1.35 13.52 -19.58
N VAL A 568 -1.24 13.40 -20.90
CA VAL A 568 -1.82 12.29 -21.66
C VAL A 568 -0.74 11.73 -22.59
N ASP A 569 -0.52 10.42 -22.54
CA ASP A 569 0.53 9.72 -23.30
C ASP A 569 1.93 10.35 -23.15
N GLY A 570 2.23 10.87 -21.97
CA GLY A 570 3.51 11.52 -21.64
C GLY A 570 3.68 12.93 -22.21
N GLN A 571 2.67 13.47 -22.89
CA GLN A 571 2.63 14.84 -23.39
C GLN A 571 1.93 15.76 -22.39
N VAL A 572 2.48 16.96 -22.16
CA VAL A 572 1.84 17.99 -21.33
C VAL A 572 0.80 18.75 -22.16
N HIS A 573 -0.41 18.89 -21.61
CA HIS A 573 -1.50 19.71 -22.12
C HIS A 573 -1.82 20.79 -21.10
N ILE A 574 -1.77 22.05 -21.55
CA ILE A 574 -1.94 23.22 -20.71
C ILE A 574 -3.39 23.68 -20.82
N LEU A 575 -4.14 23.62 -19.74
CA LEU A 575 -5.53 24.06 -19.63
C LEU A 575 -5.57 25.40 -18.93
N LEU A 576 -5.79 26.47 -19.70
CA LEU A 576 -5.96 27.82 -19.18
C LEU A 576 -7.45 28.06 -18.89
N CYS A 577 -7.76 28.23 -17.62
CA CYS A 577 -9.12 28.39 -17.08
C CYS A 577 -9.30 29.82 -16.57
N GLY A 578 -10.33 30.51 -17.06
CA GLY A 578 -10.66 31.86 -16.65
C GLY A 578 -11.62 32.53 -17.62
N GLN A 579 -12.20 33.67 -17.22
CA GLN A 579 -13.16 34.41 -18.06
C GLN A 579 -14.33 33.53 -18.56
N GLY A 580 -14.80 32.59 -17.72
CA GLY A 580 -15.87 31.65 -18.05
C GLY A 580 -15.52 30.59 -19.11
N ARG A 581 -14.26 30.44 -19.49
CA ARG A 581 -13.81 29.51 -20.56
C ARG A 581 -12.60 28.68 -20.14
N VAL A 582 -12.42 27.54 -20.82
CA VAL A 582 -11.22 26.71 -20.74
C VAL A 582 -10.59 26.61 -22.12
N ARG A 583 -9.33 27.03 -22.25
CA ARG A 583 -8.53 26.96 -23.48
C ARG A 583 -7.41 25.94 -23.31
N ARG A 584 -7.07 25.21 -24.37
CA ARG A 584 -5.99 24.20 -24.36
C ARG A 584 -4.84 24.64 -25.24
N PHE A 585 -3.62 24.47 -24.74
CA PHE A 585 -2.37 24.64 -25.48
C PHE A 585 -1.49 23.39 -25.38
N PRO A 586 -0.69 23.08 -26.41
CA PRO A 586 0.31 22.02 -26.32
C PRO A 586 1.50 22.47 -25.45
N GLY A 587 2.00 21.56 -24.62
CA GLY A 587 3.29 21.66 -23.93
C GLY A 587 4.29 20.62 -24.45
N GLY A 588 5.41 20.51 -23.75
CA GLY A 588 6.48 19.54 -24.03
C GLY A 588 6.21 18.14 -23.48
N ARG A 589 7.25 17.31 -23.41
CA ARG A 589 7.17 15.97 -22.82
C ARG A 589 7.36 16.04 -21.30
N LEU A 590 6.55 15.29 -20.55
CA LEU A 590 6.66 15.24 -19.09
C LEU A 590 8.06 14.80 -18.64
N ALA A 591 8.64 13.78 -19.30
CA ALA A 591 9.95 13.25 -18.93
C ALA A 591 11.07 14.31 -19.04
N GLU A 592 11.03 15.14 -20.09
CA GLU A 592 11.98 16.24 -20.29
C GLU A 592 11.79 17.33 -19.22
N ALA A 593 10.54 17.69 -18.92
CA ALA A 593 10.23 18.67 -17.89
C ALA A 593 10.65 18.20 -16.49
N VAL A 594 10.47 16.92 -16.16
CA VAL A 594 10.91 16.34 -14.88
C VAL A 594 12.44 16.36 -14.78
N ALA A 595 13.15 15.93 -15.82
CA ALA A 595 14.61 15.97 -15.83
C ALA A 595 15.15 17.39 -15.67
N GLU A 596 14.55 18.37 -16.36
CA GLU A 596 14.97 19.76 -16.24
C GLU A 596 14.63 20.37 -14.86
N ALA A 597 13.51 19.97 -14.26
CA ALA A 597 13.17 20.36 -12.89
C ALA A 597 14.18 19.83 -11.87
N GLU A 598 14.73 18.63 -12.09
CA GLU A 598 15.80 18.07 -11.27
C GLU A 598 17.11 18.85 -11.40
N HIS A 599 17.47 19.29 -12.61
CA HIS A 599 18.63 20.17 -12.82
C HIS A 599 18.47 21.51 -12.09
N VAL A 600 17.29 22.14 -12.20
CA VAL A 600 16.99 23.39 -11.48
C VAL A 600 17.11 23.20 -9.97
N GLN A 601 16.52 22.13 -9.44
CA GLN A 601 16.58 21.80 -8.01
C GLN A 601 18.03 21.59 -7.53
N ALA A 602 18.86 20.89 -8.31
CA ALA A 602 20.28 20.74 -8.01
C ALA A 602 21.04 22.08 -8.05
N GLY A 603 20.66 22.98 -8.96
CA GLY A 603 21.21 24.33 -9.05
C GLY A 603 20.86 25.21 -7.86
N LEU A 604 19.58 25.28 -7.48
CA LEU A 604 19.10 26.04 -6.31
C LEU A 604 19.78 25.58 -5.01
N ARG A 605 19.93 24.25 -4.81
CA ARG A 605 20.68 23.70 -3.68
C ARG A 605 22.09 24.24 -3.56
N ARG A 606 22.79 24.40 -4.68
CA ARG A 606 24.16 24.93 -4.69
C ARG A 606 24.18 26.45 -4.43
N LEU A 607 23.19 27.18 -4.93
CA LEU A 607 23.05 28.64 -4.71
C LEU A 607 22.71 29.01 -3.27
N ALA A 608 22.11 28.09 -2.50
CA ALA A 608 21.83 28.30 -1.07
C ALA A 608 23.11 28.35 -0.20
N HIS A 609 24.26 27.91 -0.74
CA HIS A 609 25.55 27.88 -0.05
C HIS A 609 26.54 28.88 -0.67
N PRO A 610 27.48 29.44 0.14
CA PRO A 610 28.52 30.33 -0.37
C PRO A 610 29.35 29.70 -1.50
N GLY A 611 29.73 30.48 -2.52
CA GLY A 611 30.52 30.01 -3.66
C GLY A 611 29.69 29.41 -4.80
N GLY A 612 28.37 29.44 -4.70
CA GLY A 612 27.43 28.98 -5.72
C GLY A 612 27.07 30.02 -6.79
N GLU A 613 27.50 31.27 -6.65
CA GLU A 613 26.99 32.46 -7.36
C GLU A 613 27.14 32.33 -8.88
N ALA A 614 28.25 31.76 -9.35
CA ALA A 614 28.52 31.54 -10.77
C ALA A 614 27.50 30.62 -11.48
N ARG A 615 26.65 29.91 -10.73
CA ARG A 615 25.61 29.02 -11.28
C ARG A 615 24.31 29.72 -11.60
N LEU A 616 24.10 30.96 -11.15
CA LEU A 616 22.84 31.68 -11.35
C LEU A 616 22.40 31.72 -12.82
N PRO A 617 23.25 32.07 -13.82
CA PRO A 617 22.84 32.11 -15.22
C PRO A 617 22.40 30.73 -15.77
N LEU A 618 22.98 29.64 -15.26
CA LEU A 618 22.62 28.28 -15.66
C LEU A 618 21.23 27.91 -15.12
N VAL A 619 20.94 28.29 -13.87
CA VAL A 619 19.63 28.07 -13.26
C VAL A 619 18.55 28.88 -13.98
N GLU A 620 18.83 30.13 -14.35
CA GLU A 620 17.90 30.93 -15.14
C GLU A 620 17.67 30.38 -16.55
N ALA A 621 18.72 29.90 -17.22
CA ALA A 621 18.58 29.25 -18.52
C ALA A 621 17.72 27.97 -18.43
N ALA A 622 17.91 27.17 -17.37
CA ALA A 622 17.08 26.01 -17.09
C ALA A 622 15.62 26.40 -16.77
N GLY A 623 15.41 27.50 -16.05
CA GLY A 623 14.09 28.09 -15.82
C GLY A 623 13.37 28.51 -17.11
N ARG A 624 14.09 29.07 -18.08
CA ARG A 624 13.54 29.36 -19.43
C ARG A 624 13.12 28.09 -20.17
N ARG A 625 13.95 27.05 -20.16
CA ARG A 625 13.61 25.75 -20.77
C ARG A 625 12.40 25.10 -20.11
N LEU A 626 12.31 25.15 -18.78
CA LEU A 626 11.12 24.69 -18.06
C LEU A 626 9.86 25.46 -18.48
N GLN A 627 9.94 26.79 -18.63
CA GLN A 627 8.81 27.57 -19.11
C GLN A 627 8.34 27.14 -20.50
N GLU A 628 9.26 26.89 -21.43
CA GLU A 628 8.93 26.41 -22.77
C GLU A 628 8.24 25.04 -22.73
N LEU A 629 8.77 24.11 -21.93
CA LEU A 629 8.20 22.76 -21.77
C LEU A 629 6.84 22.77 -21.06
N LEU A 630 6.63 23.64 -20.07
CA LEU A 630 5.46 23.60 -19.20
C LEU A 630 4.35 24.58 -19.57
N LEU A 631 4.71 25.74 -20.12
CA LEU A 631 3.75 26.81 -20.46
C LEU A 631 3.74 27.12 -21.96
N GLY A 632 4.84 26.90 -22.68
CA GLY A 632 4.92 27.00 -24.14
C GLY A 632 4.11 28.14 -24.75
N GLY A 633 3.21 27.80 -25.68
CA GLY A 633 2.33 28.75 -26.37
C GLY A 633 1.23 29.40 -25.51
N ALA A 634 1.08 29.01 -24.24
CA ALA A 634 0.12 29.63 -23.33
C ALA A 634 0.63 30.94 -22.72
N VAL A 635 1.95 31.18 -22.70
CA VAL A 635 2.58 32.36 -22.07
C VAL A 635 1.97 33.70 -22.54
N PRO A 636 1.74 33.95 -23.85
CA PRO A 636 1.14 35.20 -24.31
C PRO A 636 -0.32 35.41 -23.86
N HIS A 637 -0.97 34.37 -23.31
CA HIS A 637 -2.38 34.40 -22.90
C HIS A 637 -2.59 34.50 -21.39
N LEU A 638 -1.51 34.59 -20.59
CA LEU A 638 -1.59 34.70 -19.13
C LEU A 638 -2.06 36.09 -18.63
N GLY A 639 -2.21 37.10 -19.49
CA GLY A 639 -2.65 38.45 -19.09
C GLY A 639 -1.68 39.13 -18.12
N SER A 640 -2.14 39.97 -17.20
CA SER A 640 -1.35 40.58 -16.10
C SER A 640 -1.80 40.16 -14.70
N GLY A 641 -2.95 39.47 -14.59
CA GLY A 641 -3.57 39.11 -13.32
C GLY A 641 -2.89 37.94 -12.59
N PRO A 642 -3.43 37.56 -11.41
CA PRO A 642 -2.96 36.44 -10.60
C PRO A 642 -3.03 35.10 -11.36
N VAL A 643 -2.06 34.22 -11.09
CA VAL A 643 -1.98 32.90 -11.70
C VAL A 643 -1.95 31.80 -10.64
N VAL A 644 -2.80 30.79 -10.82
CA VAL A 644 -2.82 29.55 -10.03
C VAL A 644 -2.30 28.42 -10.89
N ILE A 645 -1.24 27.74 -10.47
CA ILE A 645 -0.69 26.57 -11.18
C ILE A 645 -1.19 25.28 -10.53
N VAL A 646 -1.75 24.38 -11.33
CA VAL A 646 -2.14 23.02 -10.93
C VAL A 646 -1.29 22.01 -11.74
N PRO A 647 -0.14 21.57 -11.20
CA PRO A 647 0.72 20.64 -11.91
C PRO A 647 0.39 19.16 -11.59
N PRO A 648 0.85 18.20 -12.41
CA PRO A 648 0.92 16.80 -11.99
C PRO A 648 1.89 16.61 -10.83
N GLY A 649 1.69 15.53 -10.07
CA GLY A 649 2.45 15.13 -8.90
C GLY A 649 3.97 15.19 -9.12
N ALA A 650 4.42 14.68 -10.26
CA ALA A 650 5.84 14.70 -10.65
C ALA A 650 6.45 16.11 -10.76
N LEU A 651 5.63 17.13 -11.01
CA LEU A 651 6.04 18.52 -11.26
C LEU A 651 5.76 19.47 -10.08
N HIS A 652 5.24 18.99 -8.95
CA HIS A 652 5.09 19.81 -7.74
C HIS A 652 6.41 20.36 -7.18
N ARG A 653 7.53 19.76 -7.57
CA ARG A 653 8.89 20.21 -7.22
C ARG A 653 9.38 21.41 -8.06
N VAL A 654 8.65 21.87 -9.06
CA VAL A 654 9.08 22.98 -9.92
C VAL A 654 9.06 24.29 -9.11
N PRO A 655 10.16 25.07 -9.07
CA PRO A 655 10.15 26.40 -8.46
C PRO A 655 9.47 27.38 -9.42
N TRP A 656 8.13 27.45 -9.37
CA TRP A 656 7.33 28.21 -10.33
C TRP A 656 7.67 29.71 -10.41
N ALA A 657 8.16 30.29 -9.31
CA ALA A 657 8.63 31.68 -9.26
C ALA A 657 9.95 31.92 -10.04
N LEU A 658 10.68 30.87 -10.41
CA LEU A 658 11.87 30.97 -11.27
C LEU A 658 11.50 31.29 -12.73
N LEU A 659 10.32 30.84 -13.19
CA LEU A 659 9.90 30.95 -14.59
C LEU A 659 9.68 32.43 -14.94
N PRO A 660 10.33 32.97 -15.99
CA PRO A 660 10.29 34.39 -16.31
C PRO A 660 8.88 35.00 -16.43
N ALA A 661 7.95 34.26 -17.02
CA ALA A 661 6.57 34.72 -17.21
C ALA A 661 5.76 34.78 -15.91
N LEU A 662 6.20 34.12 -14.85
CA LEU A 662 5.50 34.01 -13.56
C LEU A 662 6.21 34.75 -12.42
N ARG A 663 7.51 35.05 -12.55
CA ARG A 663 8.37 35.61 -11.49
C ARG A 663 7.78 36.85 -10.82
N GLU A 664 7.30 37.80 -11.62
CA GLU A 664 6.76 39.09 -11.16
C GLU A 664 5.25 39.06 -10.88
N ARG A 665 4.61 37.88 -10.91
CA ARG A 665 3.16 37.74 -10.73
C ARG A 665 2.78 37.31 -9.32
N VAL A 666 1.53 37.60 -8.97
CA VAL A 666 0.85 36.90 -7.88
C VAL A 666 0.68 35.46 -8.32
N LEU A 667 1.34 34.55 -7.61
CA LEU A 667 1.47 33.15 -7.99
C LEU A 667 1.11 32.26 -6.81
N SER A 668 0.15 31.36 -7.04
CA SER A 668 -0.16 30.26 -6.12
C SER A 668 -0.06 28.92 -6.84
N VAL A 669 0.24 27.86 -6.09
CA VAL A 669 0.30 26.48 -6.56
C VAL A 669 -0.76 25.66 -5.82
N SER A 670 -1.46 24.76 -6.51
CA SER A 670 -2.43 23.88 -5.85
C SER A 670 -2.26 22.43 -6.32
N PRO A 671 -2.40 21.43 -5.42
CA PRO A 671 -2.45 20.01 -5.78
C PRO A 671 -3.53 19.65 -6.79
N SER A 672 -4.65 20.36 -6.78
CA SER A 672 -5.75 20.22 -7.73
C SER A 672 -6.60 21.49 -7.77
N ALA A 673 -7.34 21.70 -8.84
CA ALA A 673 -8.29 22.81 -8.93
C ALA A 673 -9.40 22.69 -7.86
N GLY A 674 -9.85 21.47 -7.55
CA GLY A 674 -10.77 21.20 -6.44
C GLY A 674 -10.19 21.57 -5.06
N SER A 675 -8.90 21.33 -4.83
CA SER A 675 -8.23 21.74 -3.58
C SER A 675 -8.14 23.26 -3.46
N TRP A 676 -7.86 23.95 -4.56
CA TRP A 676 -7.83 25.41 -4.60
C TRP A 676 -9.21 26.01 -4.33
N LEU A 677 -10.25 25.45 -4.94
CA LEU A 677 -11.64 25.87 -4.73
C LEU A 677 -12.05 25.73 -3.25
N ARG A 678 -11.74 24.58 -2.62
CA ARG A 678 -11.98 24.38 -1.18
C ARG A 678 -11.24 25.42 -0.35
N ALA A 679 -9.95 25.64 -0.62
CA ALA A 679 -9.16 26.65 0.09
C ALA A 679 -9.75 28.06 -0.04
N ARG A 680 -10.29 28.41 -1.22
CA ARG A 680 -10.94 29.70 -1.49
C ARG A 680 -12.25 29.88 -0.74
N GLU A 681 -12.95 28.78 -0.46
CA GLU A 681 -14.23 28.75 0.25
C GLU A 681 -14.06 28.55 1.76
N THR A 682 -12.86 28.21 2.23
CA THR A 682 -12.56 28.12 3.66
C THR A 682 -12.64 29.50 4.31
N GLU A 683 -13.41 29.59 5.40
CA GLU A 683 -13.51 30.80 6.22
C GLU A 683 -12.42 30.85 7.30
N PRO A 684 -11.86 32.04 7.60
CA PRO A 684 -10.91 32.20 8.69
C PRO A 684 -11.59 31.97 10.06
N PRO A 685 -10.88 31.41 11.06
CA PRO A 685 -11.41 31.23 12.40
C PRO A 685 -11.67 32.58 13.11
N PRO A 686 -12.77 32.72 13.86
CA PRO A 686 -13.09 33.95 14.59
C PRO A 686 -12.09 34.19 15.74
N GLY A 687 -11.70 35.45 15.96
CA GLY A 687 -10.77 35.83 17.05
C GLY A 687 -9.30 35.47 16.81
N GLY A 688 -8.92 35.27 15.54
CA GLY A 688 -7.69 34.65 15.06
C GLY A 688 -6.41 34.77 15.90
N ARG A 689 -6.03 33.67 16.55
CA ARG A 689 -4.74 33.50 17.24
C ARG A 689 -3.58 33.41 16.25
N HIS A 690 -2.50 34.16 16.51
CA HIS A 690 -1.23 34.05 15.82
C HIS A 690 -0.24 33.22 16.65
N VAL A 691 0.41 32.24 16.02
CA VAL A 691 1.37 31.35 16.66
C VAL A 691 2.71 31.45 15.94
N LEU A 692 3.77 31.71 16.68
CA LEU A 692 5.14 31.77 16.17
C LEU A 692 5.95 30.68 16.87
N VAL A 693 6.59 29.81 16.08
CA VAL A 693 7.40 28.69 16.59
C VAL A 693 8.83 28.86 16.15
N ARG A 694 9.76 28.72 17.09
CA ARG A 694 11.20 28.77 16.87
C ARG A 694 11.83 27.43 17.25
N GLY A 695 12.18 26.65 16.23
CA GLY A 695 12.86 25.36 16.39
C GLY A 695 14.36 25.51 16.70
N PRO A 696 15.01 24.45 17.24
CA PRO A 696 16.42 24.53 17.64
C PRO A 696 17.40 24.43 16.47
N GLY A 697 18.55 25.09 16.61
CA GLY A 697 19.72 24.89 15.74
C GLY A 697 19.70 25.64 14.40
N LEU A 698 18.89 26.69 14.27
CA LEU A 698 18.93 27.62 13.12
C LEU A 698 20.20 28.48 13.17
N ALA A 699 20.87 28.73 12.04
CA ALA A 699 22.15 29.44 12.01
C ALA A 699 22.03 30.92 12.41
N THR A 700 20.92 31.57 12.04
CA THR A 700 20.56 32.93 12.49
C THR A 700 19.97 32.94 13.90
N GLY A 701 19.85 31.76 14.51
CA GLY A 701 19.01 31.55 15.67
C GLY A 701 17.52 31.71 15.37
N GLY A 702 17.03 31.92 14.16
CA GLY A 702 15.60 32.24 13.93
C GLY A 702 15.27 33.70 14.24
N ALA A 703 16.13 34.62 13.78
CA ALA A 703 16.06 36.05 14.04
C ALA A 703 14.76 36.71 13.55
N GLU A 704 14.01 36.07 12.65
CA GLU A 704 12.69 36.54 12.23
C GLU A 704 11.64 36.45 13.35
N VAL A 705 11.73 35.49 14.27
CA VAL A 705 10.65 35.24 15.25
C VAL A 705 10.48 36.38 16.26
N PRO A 706 11.54 36.93 16.90
CA PRO A 706 11.40 38.07 17.81
C PRO A 706 10.81 39.31 17.14
N GLU A 707 11.27 39.64 15.93
CA GLU A 707 10.77 40.76 15.13
C GLU A 707 9.28 40.59 14.77
N LEU A 708 8.85 39.36 14.47
CA LEU A 708 7.45 39.04 14.23
C LEU A 708 6.60 39.10 15.51
N ALA A 709 7.16 38.70 16.65
CA ALA A 709 6.49 38.79 17.94
C ALA A 709 6.19 40.24 18.31
N ASP A 710 7.18 41.13 18.14
CA ASP A 710 7.04 42.57 18.38
C ASP A 710 6.02 43.20 17.42
N ARG A 711 6.04 42.81 16.14
CA ARG A 711 5.09 43.26 15.12
C ARG A 711 3.63 42.92 15.48
N TYR A 712 3.37 41.70 15.94
CA TYR A 712 2.01 41.25 16.24
C TYR A 712 1.53 41.64 17.64
N GLY A 713 2.44 41.81 18.61
CA GLY A 713 2.16 42.22 20.00
C GLY A 713 1.40 41.20 20.85
N THR A 714 0.53 40.38 20.25
CA THR A 714 -0.31 39.38 20.94
C THR A 714 -0.08 37.96 20.44
N ALA A 715 0.98 37.72 19.66
CA ALA A 715 1.29 36.40 19.14
C ALA A 715 1.79 35.47 20.25
N LYS A 716 1.34 34.21 20.22
CA LYS A 716 1.87 33.16 21.09
C LYS A 716 3.21 32.70 20.52
N VAL A 717 4.30 32.95 21.24
CA VAL A 717 5.65 32.51 20.86
C VAL A 717 5.99 31.21 21.59
N LEU A 718 6.43 30.20 20.85
CA LEU A 718 6.91 28.92 21.34
C LEU A 718 8.40 28.75 20.97
N GLU A 719 9.27 28.81 21.97
CA GLU A 719 10.72 28.65 21.83
C GLU A 719 11.33 27.92 23.03
N GLY A 720 12.54 27.39 22.89
CA GLY A 720 13.20 26.61 23.95
C GLY A 720 12.36 25.42 24.39
N GLU A 721 12.16 25.24 25.70
CA GLU A 721 11.32 24.17 26.27
C GLU A 721 9.83 24.31 25.92
N ALA A 722 9.36 25.48 25.47
CA ALA A 722 7.97 25.65 25.03
C ALA A 722 7.75 25.17 23.58
N ALA A 723 8.82 25.01 22.79
CA ALA A 723 8.76 24.52 21.41
C ALA A 723 8.78 22.98 21.34
N GLN A 724 8.04 22.31 22.23
CA GLN A 724 7.86 20.86 22.24
C GLN A 724 6.63 20.45 21.42
N VAL A 725 6.68 19.28 20.77
CA VAL A 725 5.63 18.81 19.85
C VAL A 725 4.21 18.88 20.44
N PRO A 726 3.93 18.39 21.67
CA PRO A 726 2.58 18.43 22.22
C PRO A 726 2.02 19.86 22.34
N GLN A 727 2.83 20.80 22.86
CA GLN A 727 2.43 22.20 23.04
C GLN A 727 2.24 22.90 21.69
N VAL A 728 3.15 22.65 20.75
CA VAL A 728 3.04 23.18 19.38
C VAL A 728 1.75 22.73 18.73
N LEU A 729 1.39 21.44 18.80
CA LEU A 729 0.13 20.93 18.22
C LEU A 729 -1.11 21.58 18.86
N GLU A 730 -1.12 21.73 20.18
CA GLU A 730 -2.23 22.36 20.90
C GLU A 730 -2.44 23.82 20.47
N ASP A 731 -1.36 24.58 20.34
CA ASP A 731 -1.44 25.98 19.94
C ASP A 731 -1.75 26.17 18.44
N LEU A 732 -1.30 25.24 17.59
CA LEU A 732 -1.62 25.26 16.16
C LEU A 732 -3.08 24.94 15.87
N ASP A 733 -3.75 24.12 16.68
CA ASP A 733 -5.14 23.72 16.43
C ASP A 733 -6.07 24.95 16.40
N GLY A 734 -6.69 25.19 15.24
CA GLY A 734 -7.59 26.31 14.98
C GLY A 734 -6.93 27.70 14.91
N ALA A 735 -5.60 27.81 14.83
CA ALA A 735 -4.92 29.11 14.70
C ALA A 735 -5.30 29.83 13.38
N ALA A 736 -5.32 31.17 13.39
CA ALA A 736 -5.54 31.95 12.16
C ALA A 736 -4.27 32.04 11.31
N LEU A 737 -3.13 32.23 11.95
CA LEU A 737 -1.82 32.29 11.32
C LEU A 737 -0.80 31.54 12.18
N ALA A 738 -0.05 30.65 11.56
CA ALA A 738 1.09 30.00 12.18
C ALA A 738 2.37 30.29 11.37
N HIS A 739 3.44 30.68 12.04
CA HIS A 739 4.79 30.78 11.45
C HIS A 739 5.72 29.80 12.17
N LEU A 740 6.33 28.88 11.43
CA LEU A 740 7.27 27.90 11.97
C LEU A 740 8.65 28.12 11.33
N ALA A 741 9.58 28.67 12.12
CA ALA A 741 10.99 28.76 11.79
C ALA A 741 11.70 27.53 12.38
N ALA A 742 12.04 26.55 11.54
CA ALA A 742 12.63 25.28 11.99
C ALA A 742 13.36 24.56 10.86
N HIS A 743 14.18 23.56 11.20
CA HIS A 743 14.72 22.64 10.19
C HIS A 743 13.62 21.69 9.70
N GLY A 744 13.41 21.66 8.37
CA GLY A 744 12.51 20.73 7.71
C GLY A 744 13.26 19.53 7.12
N THR A 745 12.62 18.36 7.10
CA THR A 745 13.17 17.17 6.44
C THR A 745 12.06 16.46 5.68
N PHE A 746 12.24 16.28 4.37
CA PHE A 746 11.36 15.50 3.52
C PHE A 746 11.88 14.07 3.33
N ARG A 747 10.98 13.09 3.47
CA ARG A 747 11.28 11.67 3.28
C ARG A 747 10.48 11.09 2.12
N ALA A 748 11.13 10.85 0.99
CA ALA A 748 10.49 10.24 -0.18
C ALA A 748 10.10 8.76 0.07
N ASP A 749 10.86 8.06 0.91
CA ASP A 749 10.64 6.67 1.29
C ASP A 749 9.47 6.52 2.27
N SER A 750 9.24 7.53 3.12
CA SER A 750 8.15 7.55 4.08
C SER A 750 7.61 8.97 4.27
N PRO A 751 6.75 9.44 3.35
CA PRO A 751 6.30 10.84 3.32
C PRO A 751 5.61 11.30 4.60
N LEU A 752 4.91 10.40 5.30
CA LEU A 752 4.22 10.69 6.56
C LEU A 752 5.17 10.86 7.77
N PHE A 753 6.45 10.54 7.61
CA PHE A 753 7.53 10.83 8.58
C PHE A 753 8.39 12.02 8.16
N SER A 754 7.98 12.79 7.15
CA SER A 754 8.55 14.11 6.92
C SER A 754 8.28 14.99 8.15
N ALA A 755 9.25 15.81 8.54
CA ALA A 755 9.28 16.39 9.87
C ALA A 755 9.73 17.85 9.89
N LEU A 756 9.28 18.57 10.92
CA LEU A 756 9.88 19.80 11.40
C LEU A 756 10.59 19.53 12.74
N ARG A 757 11.81 20.02 12.90
CA ARG A 757 12.57 19.80 14.13
C ARG A 757 12.09 20.71 15.27
N MET A 758 11.60 20.10 16.34
CA MET A 758 11.19 20.75 17.59
C MET A 758 12.22 20.49 18.71
N ALA A 759 11.96 21.00 19.92
CA ALA A 759 12.86 20.88 21.07
C ALA A 759 12.99 19.42 21.58
N ASP A 760 11.90 18.68 21.62
CA ASP A 760 11.79 17.29 22.11
C ASP A 760 11.92 16.22 21.00
N GLY A 761 12.05 16.65 19.74
CA GLY A 761 12.18 15.73 18.61
C GLY A 761 11.48 16.21 17.33
N PRO A 762 11.27 15.32 16.35
CA PRO A 762 10.58 15.65 15.11
C PRO A 762 9.06 15.78 15.30
N LEU A 763 8.47 16.90 14.86
CA LEU A 763 7.04 17.05 14.58
C LEU A 763 6.74 16.48 13.19
N ILE A 764 6.13 15.30 13.10
CA ILE A 764 5.93 14.58 11.83
C ILE A 764 4.54 14.78 11.25
N VAL A 765 4.32 14.42 9.97
CA VAL A 765 2.99 14.54 9.32
C VAL A 765 1.90 13.77 10.08
N HIS A 766 2.19 12.60 10.63
CA HIS A 766 1.25 11.87 11.50
C HIS A 766 0.76 12.68 12.70
N ASP A 767 1.55 13.65 13.17
CA ASP A 767 1.14 14.55 14.24
C ASP A 767 0.17 15.62 13.76
N PHE A 768 0.41 16.18 12.56
CA PHE A 768 -0.50 17.14 11.95
C PHE A 768 -1.87 16.54 11.60
N GLU A 769 -1.91 15.28 11.14
CA GLU A 769 -3.17 14.56 10.83
C GLU A 769 -4.09 14.41 12.05
N ARG A 770 -3.60 14.69 13.27
CA ARG A 770 -4.37 14.64 14.51
C ARG A 770 -5.05 15.96 14.86
N LEU A 771 -4.73 17.07 14.20
CA LEU A 771 -5.35 18.37 14.46
C LEU A 771 -6.85 18.32 14.17
N ALA A 772 -7.66 18.94 15.04
CA ALA A 772 -9.08 19.08 14.78
C ALA A 772 -9.34 20.09 13.65
N ARG A 773 -8.56 21.17 13.60
CA ARG A 773 -8.55 22.14 12.53
C ARG A 773 -7.11 22.63 12.34
N SER A 774 -6.55 22.46 11.16
CA SER A 774 -5.22 23.00 10.86
C SER A 774 -5.27 24.54 10.80
N PRO A 775 -4.14 25.25 11.06
CA PRO A 775 -4.11 26.70 10.93
C PRO A 775 -4.66 27.20 9.59
N TYR A 776 -5.43 28.29 9.60
CA TYR A 776 -6.00 28.86 8.38
C TYR A 776 -4.93 29.28 7.38
N ARG A 777 -3.89 29.96 7.86
CA ARG A 777 -2.65 30.25 7.13
C ARG A 777 -1.45 29.67 7.88
N ILE A 778 -0.51 29.08 7.16
CA ILE A 778 0.74 28.57 7.76
C ILE A 778 1.95 28.92 6.90
N ILE A 779 2.99 29.45 7.53
CA ILE A 779 4.26 29.82 6.91
C ILE A 779 5.32 28.90 7.48
N LEU A 780 5.94 28.13 6.60
CA LEU A 780 6.98 27.17 6.93
C LEU A 780 8.33 27.77 6.49
N SER A 781 8.95 28.54 7.38
CA SER A 781 10.32 29.05 7.24
C SER A 781 11.31 27.92 7.47
N SER A 782 11.34 26.95 6.55
CA SER A 782 12.03 25.67 6.69
C SER A 782 12.33 25.03 5.33
N CYS A 783 13.50 24.41 5.23
CA CYS A 783 13.96 23.73 4.01
C CYS A 783 13.07 22.53 3.63
N ASP A 784 12.93 22.27 2.32
CA ASP A 784 12.32 21.07 1.73
C ASP A 784 10.84 20.79 2.14
N THR A 785 10.11 21.74 2.71
CA THR A 785 8.74 21.54 3.20
C THR A 785 7.65 21.52 2.13
N ALA A 786 7.90 22.11 0.97
CA ALA A 786 7.00 22.07 -0.18
C ALA A 786 7.22 20.83 -1.08
N ARG A 787 8.09 19.90 -0.68
CA ARG A 787 8.31 18.66 -1.43
C ARG A 787 7.21 17.66 -1.14
N LEU A 788 6.68 17.08 -2.20
CA LEU A 788 5.59 16.10 -2.16
C LEU A 788 6.06 14.81 -2.82
N ALA A 789 5.66 13.68 -2.23
CA ALA A 789 5.81 12.38 -2.85
C ALA A 789 4.59 12.11 -3.73
N SER A 790 4.84 11.87 -5.02
CA SER A 790 3.83 11.34 -5.93
C SER A 790 3.65 9.85 -5.64
N VAL A 791 2.45 9.44 -5.25
CA VAL A 791 2.11 8.05 -4.98
C VAL A 791 0.84 7.66 -5.72
N GLY A 792 0.58 6.36 -5.86
CA GLY A 792 -0.62 5.87 -6.54
C GLY A 792 -0.74 6.42 -7.98
N ALA A 793 -1.95 6.85 -8.32
CA ALA A 793 -2.26 7.56 -9.55
C ALA A 793 -2.33 9.07 -9.25
N ASP A 794 -1.17 9.76 -9.28
CA ASP A 794 -1.06 11.22 -9.14
C ASP A 794 -1.63 11.80 -7.82
N GLU A 795 -1.53 11.00 -6.75
CA GLU A 795 -1.81 11.43 -5.39
C GLU A 795 -0.55 12.02 -4.74
N LEU A 796 -0.74 12.90 -3.75
CA LEU A 796 0.34 13.66 -3.15
C LEU A 796 0.36 13.52 -1.64
N LEU A 797 1.48 13.01 -1.12
CA LEU A 797 1.74 12.92 0.31
C LEU A 797 2.91 13.83 0.69
N GLY A 798 2.74 14.59 1.76
CA GLY A 798 3.74 15.48 2.32
C GLY A 798 3.12 16.45 3.32
N LEU A 799 3.95 17.34 3.86
CA LEU A 799 3.55 18.26 4.92
C LEU A 799 2.44 19.21 4.44
N VAL A 800 2.62 19.87 3.29
CA VAL A 800 1.63 20.79 2.72
C VAL A 800 0.29 20.09 2.47
N THR A 801 0.30 18.88 1.88
CA THR A 801 -0.94 18.19 1.53
C THR A 801 -1.67 17.60 2.72
N ALA A 802 -1.01 17.35 3.85
CA ALA A 802 -1.68 16.93 5.08
C ALA A 802 -2.52 18.06 5.73
N LEU A 803 -2.13 19.32 5.54
CA LEU A 803 -2.75 20.49 6.17
C LEU A 803 -4.02 20.95 5.43
N LEU A 804 -4.01 20.87 4.09
CA LEU A 804 -5.13 21.30 3.24
C LEU A 804 -6.49 20.65 3.58
N PRO A 805 -6.62 19.31 3.70
CA PRO A 805 -7.90 18.69 4.01
C PRO A 805 -8.37 18.96 5.45
N LEU A 806 -7.50 19.49 6.32
CA LEU A 806 -7.80 19.86 7.71
C LEU A 806 -8.22 21.34 7.87
N GLY A 807 -8.40 22.07 6.75
CA GLY A 807 -8.93 23.43 6.76
C GLY A 807 -7.89 24.54 6.60
N THR A 808 -6.65 24.22 6.21
CA THR A 808 -5.69 25.26 5.81
C THR A 808 -6.05 25.82 4.44
N ALA A 809 -6.23 27.14 4.38
CA ALA A 809 -6.57 27.87 3.16
C ALA A 809 -5.33 28.42 2.44
N GLY A 810 -4.20 28.54 3.14
CA GLY A 810 -2.96 29.06 2.56
C GLY A 810 -1.70 28.52 3.23
N VAL A 811 -0.69 28.12 2.45
CA VAL A 811 0.62 27.67 2.94
C VAL A 811 1.73 28.39 2.20
N VAL A 812 2.74 28.92 2.90
CA VAL A 812 4.02 29.28 2.28
C VAL A 812 5.07 28.27 2.70
N ALA A 813 5.73 27.65 1.73
CA ALA A 813 6.72 26.60 1.98
C ALA A 813 7.83 26.61 0.92
N SER A 814 9.00 26.06 1.25
CA SER A 814 10.13 26.02 0.33
C SER A 814 10.23 24.69 -0.42
N SER A 815 10.42 24.77 -1.74
CA SER A 815 10.62 23.62 -2.64
C SER A 815 12.07 23.15 -2.73
N ALA A 816 13.01 23.92 -2.18
CA ALA A 816 14.44 23.62 -2.17
C ALA A 816 15.07 24.06 -0.82
N PRO A 817 16.29 23.59 -0.50
CA PRO A 817 17.09 24.20 0.57
C PRO A 817 17.30 25.70 0.36
N VAL A 818 17.22 26.45 1.46
CA VAL A 818 17.32 27.91 1.48
C VAL A 818 18.41 28.36 2.45
N ASN A 819 18.92 29.57 2.27
CA ASN A 819 19.94 30.13 3.14
C ASN A 819 19.31 30.82 4.36
N ASP A 820 19.66 30.38 5.57
CA ASP A 820 19.06 30.89 6.82
C ASP A 820 19.10 32.43 6.95
N ALA A 821 20.19 33.09 6.52
CA ALA A 821 20.30 34.55 6.60
C ALA A 821 19.43 35.27 5.57
N ALA A 822 19.34 34.73 4.35
CA ALA A 822 18.54 35.32 3.28
C ALA A 822 17.02 35.13 3.48
N VAL A 823 16.61 34.15 4.29
CA VAL A 823 15.19 33.90 4.60
C VAL A 823 14.61 34.97 5.52
N VAL A 824 15.38 35.48 6.48
CA VAL A 824 14.92 36.49 7.46
C VAL A 824 14.28 37.71 6.79
N PRO A 825 14.96 38.47 5.89
CA PRO A 825 14.36 39.63 5.25
C PRO A 825 13.14 39.26 4.38
N LEU A 826 13.13 38.07 3.77
CA LEU A 826 11.98 37.57 3.00
C LEU A 826 10.75 37.36 3.89
N MET A 827 10.91 36.70 5.03
CA MET A 827 9.82 36.43 5.97
C MET A 827 9.28 37.71 6.59
N LEU A 828 10.15 38.65 6.98
CA LEU A 828 9.72 39.94 7.52
C LEU A 828 8.93 40.77 6.49
N ALA A 829 9.37 40.78 5.23
CA ALA A 829 8.65 41.44 4.14
C ALA A 829 7.31 40.75 3.82
N LEU A 830 7.26 39.41 3.86
CA LEU A 830 6.03 38.63 3.70
C LEU A 830 5.00 39.02 4.78
N HIS A 831 5.38 38.98 6.05
CA HIS A 831 4.49 39.35 7.15
C HIS A 831 4.05 40.82 7.10
N LYS A 832 4.91 41.72 6.61
CA LYS A 832 4.51 43.11 6.33
C LYS A 832 3.37 43.21 5.31
N GLY A 833 3.40 42.38 4.27
CA GLY A 833 2.30 42.30 3.30
C GLY A 833 1.01 41.77 3.94
N LEU A 834 1.10 40.75 4.79
CA LEU A 834 -0.06 40.18 5.48
C LEU A 834 -0.74 41.19 6.42
N ASP A 835 0.03 42.00 7.14
CA ASP A 835 -0.51 43.07 7.99
C ASP A 835 -1.22 44.16 7.17
N ALA A 836 -0.79 44.36 5.92
CA ALA A 836 -1.44 45.26 4.96
C ALA A 836 -2.69 44.63 4.29
N GLY A 837 -3.10 43.43 4.71
CA GLY A 837 -4.29 42.75 4.20
C GLY A 837 -4.07 41.96 2.91
N LEU A 838 -2.82 41.81 2.45
CA LEU A 838 -2.51 41.00 1.28
C LEU A 838 -2.72 39.50 1.55
N SER A 839 -3.04 38.74 0.50
CA SER A 839 -2.97 37.27 0.53
C SER A 839 -1.53 36.79 0.65
N LEU A 840 -1.32 35.50 0.97
CA LEU A 840 0.04 34.94 1.02
C LEU A 840 0.76 35.04 -0.33
N ALA A 841 0.04 34.85 -1.44
CA ALA A 841 0.61 34.90 -2.78
C ALA A 841 1.04 36.33 -3.18
N GLU A 842 0.25 37.34 -2.80
CA GLU A 842 0.56 38.76 -3.03
C GLU A 842 1.73 39.19 -2.16
N ALA A 843 1.66 38.89 -0.86
CA ALA A 843 2.72 39.21 0.09
C ALA A 843 4.05 38.55 -0.31
N LEU A 844 4.02 37.29 -0.80
CA LEU A 844 5.23 36.59 -1.22
C LEU A 844 5.82 37.18 -2.51
N ARG A 845 4.98 37.61 -3.47
CA ARG A 845 5.45 38.35 -4.66
C ARG A 845 6.20 39.61 -4.24
N ASP A 846 5.61 40.42 -3.38
CA ASP A 846 6.19 41.71 -2.94
C ASP A 846 7.45 41.48 -2.11
N ALA A 847 7.45 40.45 -1.25
CA ALA A 847 8.61 40.06 -0.47
C ALA A 847 9.79 39.65 -1.34
N ARG A 848 9.54 38.90 -2.44
CA ARG A 848 10.58 38.54 -3.43
C ARG A 848 11.12 39.77 -4.16
N ALA A 849 10.25 40.70 -4.57
CA ALA A 849 10.65 41.91 -5.27
C ALA A 849 11.47 42.87 -4.38
N ALA A 850 11.23 42.85 -3.07
CA ALA A 850 11.96 43.65 -2.09
C ALA A 850 13.32 43.05 -1.68
N GLN A 851 13.66 41.84 -2.14
CA GLN A 851 14.94 41.21 -1.79
C GLN A 851 16.13 41.89 -2.48
N PRO A 852 17.33 41.81 -1.87
CA PRO A 852 18.58 42.15 -2.55
C PRO A 852 18.75 41.38 -3.88
N GLY A 853 19.37 42.03 -4.86
CA GLY A 853 19.59 41.45 -6.19
C GLY A 853 20.71 40.42 -6.29
N ASP A 854 21.32 39.98 -5.18
CA ASP A 854 22.37 38.97 -5.21
C ASP A 854 21.83 37.54 -5.40
N PRO A 855 22.66 36.61 -5.89
CA PRO A 855 22.22 35.26 -6.24
C PRO A 855 21.60 34.47 -5.08
N VAL A 856 22.03 34.70 -3.84
CA VAL A 856 21.56 33.92 -2.67
C VAL A 856 20.15 34.35 -2.29
N HIS A 857 19.88 35.65 -2.24
CA HIS A 857 18.54 36.16 -1.95
C HIS A 857 17.55 35.85 -3.09
N GLN A 858 17.99 35.96 -4.36
CA GLN A 858 17.17 35.58 -5.50
C GLN A 858 16.80 34.09 -5.48
N ALA A 859 17.78 33.20 -5.29
CA ALA A 859 17.54 31.76 -5.20
C ALA A 859 16.62 31.41 -4.03
N THR A 860 16.80 32.07 -2.89
CA THR A 860 15.93 31.92 -1.71
C THR A 860 14.50 32.33 -2.04
N GLY A 861 14.31 33.49 -2.66
CA GLY A 861 12.98 33.94 -3.11
C GLY A 861 12.31 32.98 -4.08
N TRP A 862 13.05 32.42 -5.05
CA TRP A 862 12.49 31.47 -6.03
C TRP A 862 12.16 30.09 -5.44
N ALA A 863 12.80 29.71 -4.34
CA ALA A 863 12.54 28.43 -3.69
C ALA A 863 11.19 28.38 -2.99
N PHE A 864 10.68 29.51 -2.49
CA PHE A 864 9.38 29.60 -1.82
C PHE A 864 8.20 29.68 -2.79
N ALA A 865 7.16 28.92 -2.49
CA ALA A 865 5.88 28.97 -3.17
C ALA A 865 4.75 29.17 -2.16
N ALA A 866 3.72 29.92 -2.58
CA ALA A 866 2.44 29.97 -1.90
C ALA A 866 1.54 28.86 -2.46
N PHE A 867 0.83 28.17 -1.57
CA PHE A 867 -0.16 27.15 -1.89
C PHE A 867 -1.52 27.56 -1.35
N GLY A 868 -2.59 27.19 -2.06
CA GLY A 868 -3.97 27.52 -1.66
C GLY A 868 -4.46 28.86 -2.21
N ALA A 869 -5.37 29.52 -1.50
CA ALA A 869 -6.11 30.68 -2.00
C ALA A 869 -6.22 31.86 -1.02
N ALA A 870 -5.65 31.73 0.18
CA ALA A 870 -5.72 32.71 1.26
C ALA A 870 -4.46 33.56 1.44
#